data_AF-A0A1J5REB7-F1
#
_entry.id   AF-A0A1J5REB7-F1
#
_cell.length_a   1.000
_cell.length_b   1.000
_cell.length_c   1.000
_cell.angle_alpha   90.00
_cell.angle_beta   90.00
_cell.angle_gamma   90.00
#
_symmetry.space_group_name_H-M   'P 1'
#
loop_
_entity.id
_entity.type
_entity.pdbx_description
1 polymer ?
#
loop_
_entity_poly.entity_id
_entity_poly.type
_entity_poly.pdbx_seq_one_letter_code
_entity_poly.pdbx_strand_id
1 'polypeptide(L)'
;MTDRTPLVSILIPTFNRPGYFKAALDSALDQTYGNIEIIVSDDSSDDETEQLMSDYLRKHANIRYLRNRPGWGAAINFQKCLELARGEYVNYLMDDDLFHPDKIERMISLFRAHPALALVTSTRAIIDENGLVGAPMLGLDALMDRDAIIRGRDAANLCLSQVTNYLGEPTTVLFKRAWLTEPFGVFLGRHYGCNVDMASWCVLLRHGDLGFIRDTLSYLRTHPGQQSNEVRMHLRGLADWAHQVARATTVDLLTDDAHLSNAVQRLMGSVNGALPRVAEARVGALVIELGLFNYLNELSQIFCARFSEAPPVPTQAVERQFAPSTVRAGLEVGDTSGAVLSRPPQSAAPWLLDARAIPGNAAWAGEAMQRWRKAGTLPRMTLTVFQHHARSMAPTVDSLAAQWYGAELVEFPATDADLLTHVNHALLPASADWVGLIDAGDTLAPDATFCIANAVLAHPDWQLVYTDEDTLTADGQYVNPHCKPDFNLDYLRSLPYIGGLLLIRHDLFEALGGFDPAFEGAEDYDLVLRAWEHLQATGAGDKAIGHVAEVLYHRAQGSGHTKKSVPEILAAGQAALQAHFKRLGIAAEVQPGPFPPAFRVRWPLPEIKPLVSILVPTRNQIGFLQRCVESVIEKTKYPAYELIVIDNDSDDADTCRYLDAIEAREAELAGRLRVLRQPGPFNFSAMNNAAARAARGDYLLLLNNDTAALHDDWLDEMMGHAVRPDVGIVGAKLLYPDGKIQHAGVILGMRGPAEHPFIGRAPEDRGYFGRAQLVQDLSAVTGACLLVRKSVYEQVGGLDETDFKVSYNDIDLCLKVREAGLRIVFTPFSLLLHEGSASQKGKVEAAPDEAKLKRYAAEKDAMYRKWLPQLAFDPAYNRHLSLASTEFLLDDQPCLSWDPEWRPRPRILVHPADREGCGEYRIISPMRALNRAGMTQGWETMRLFEPAEMQRMDPDVLVVQRQMEWPQIEAIERHGRYHGAFRVFEIDDLITNLPVKSVHKAQIHKDIAKRFRKAAGLCNRLVVATEPLAQAYAGFADEVVVCPNHVEGARWGHLQPPRAERAKPRVGWAGGIGHTGDLELIADVVRDTAAEVDWVFFGMCPDSLKGVVKEFHPGVPLDQYAAKLASLDLDLAVAPLEDNPFNDAKSHLRLLEYGILGYPVICSDLTPYQGDFPVTRVANRYRDWMRAIREALAEPDALRAQADALRHKVRANWLLEDHLDRWLQAWLP
;
A
#
# COMPACT_ATOMS: atom_id res chain seq x y z
N MET A 1 4.27 -9.58 50.81
CA MET A 1 4.26 -10.92 50.17
C MET A 1 5.71 -11.30 49.92
N THR A 2 6.13 -12.50 50.30
CA THR A 2 7.53 -12.94 50.30
C THR A 2 8.22 -12.76 48.96
N ASP A 3 9.40 -12.14 48.99
CA ASP A 3 10.32 -11.83 47.89
C ASP A 3 10.96 -13.10 47.28
N ARG A 4 10.12 -14.04 46.84
CA ARG A 4 10.59 -15.29 46.23
C ARG A 4 10.57 -15.14 44.71
N THR A 5 11.75 -15.05 44.12
CA THR A 5 11.97 -15.14 42.68
C THR A 5 11.36 -16.45 42.16
N PRO A 6 10.37 -16.43 41.24
CA PRO A 6 9.69 -17.66 40.81
C PRO A 6 10.61 -18.57 39.98
N LEU A 7 10.42 -19.88 40.07
CA LEU A 7 11.19 -20.84 39.25
C LEU A 7 10.60 -20.89 37.84
N VAL A 8 11.46 -20.79 36.82
CA VAL A 8 11.08 -20.99 35.41
C VAL A 8 11.66 -22.31 34.90
N SER A 9 10.82 -23.17 34.32
CA SER A 9 11.28 -24.38 33.62
C SER A 9 11.43 -24.09 32.14
N ILE A 10 12.65 -24.21 31.62
CA ILE A 10 12.95 -24.17 30.19
C ILE A 10 12.94 -25.61 29.68
N LEU A 11 12.09 -25.91 28.70
CA LEU A 11 11.84 -27.26 28.20
C LEU A 11 12.40 -27.41 26.79
N ILE A 12 13.34 -28.34 26.60
CA ILE A 12 14.02 -28.58 25.32
C ILE A 12 13.75 -30.02 24.85
N PRO A 13 12.67 -30.27 24.10
CA PRO A 13 12.47 -31.54 23.40
C PRO A 13 13.43 -31.60 22.20
N THR A 14 14.20 -32.68 22.05
CA THR A 14 15.22 -32.78 20.99
C THR A 14 15.20 -34.12 20.24
N PHE A 15 15.57 -34.08 18.95
CA PHE A 15 15.65 -35.25 18.06
C PHE A 15 16.70 -35.08 16.94
N ASN A 16 17.79 -35.86 17.01
CA ASN A 16 18.82 -36.05 15.97
C ASN A 16 19.47 -34.76 15.43
N ARG A 17 19.62 -33.71 16.25
CA ARG A 17 20.20 -32.42 15.84
C ARG A 17 21.15 -31.82 16.89
N PRO A 18 22.23 -32.53 17.27
CA PRO A 18 23.10 -32.12 18.38
C PRO A 18 23.77 -30.75 18.17
N GLY A 19 24.04 -30.36 16.92
CA GLY A 19 24.66 -29.07 16.59
C GLY A 19 23.78 -27.86 16.94
N TYR A 20 22.53 -27.86 16.49
CA TYR A 20 21.60 -26.79 16.85
C TYR A 20 21.16 -26.88 18.30
N PHE A 21 20.96 -28.10 18.80
CA PHE A 21 20.60 -28.34 20.20
C PHE A 21 21.63 -27.72 21.16
N LYS A 22 22.92 -27.81 20.83
CA LYS A 22 23.98 -27.17 21.62
C LYS A 22 23.78 -25.66 21.72
N ALA A 23 23.51 -24.98 20.60
CA ALA A 23 23.31 -23.54 20.57
C ALA A 23 22.05 -23.12 21.33
N ALA A 24 20.97 -23.89 21.20
CA ALA A 24 19.74 -23.71 21.97
C ALA A 24 20.02 -23.84 23.48
N LEU A 25 20.68 -24.93 23.91
CA LEU A 25 21.04 -25.17 25.30
C LEU A 25 21.93 -24.07 25.88
N ASP A 26 22.94 -23.62 25.12
CA ASP A 26 23.81 -22.51 25.54
C ASP A 26 22.99 -21.21 25.72
N SER A 27 22.07 -20.89 24.81
CA SER A 27 21.21 -19.70 24.94
C SER A 27 20.26 -19.75 26.15
N ALA A 28 19.86 -20.94 26.59
CA ALA A 28 19.08 -21.14 27.80
C ALA A 28 19.94 -20.99 29.08
N LEU A 29 21.21 -21.38 29.02
CA LEU A 29 22.16 -21.22 30.12
C LEU A 29 22.63 -19.77 30.28
N ASP A 30 22.69 -19.01 29.19
CA ASP A 30 23.12 -17.61 29.14
C ASP A 30 22.03 -16.61 29.56
N GLN A 31 20.87 -17.10 30.05
CA GLN A 31 19.81 -16.22 30.54
C GLN A 31 20.25 -15.41 31.77
N THR A 32 19.95 -14.11 31.78
CA THR A 32 20.24 -13.23 32.93
C THR A 32 19.43 -13.59 34.18
N TYR A 33 18.28 -14.26 33.99
CA TYR A 33 17.44 -14.73 35.07
C TYR A 33 17.98 -16.03 35.69
N GLY A 34 18.52 -15.94 36.91
CA GLY A 34 19.24 -17.07 37.53
C GLY A 34 18.38 -18.22 38.10
N ASN A 35 17.08 -18.03 38.37
CA ASN A 35 16.24 -19.07 38.97
C ASN A 35 15.51 -19.93 37.93
N ILE A 36 16.29 -20.68 37.16
CA ILE A 36 15.80 -21.57 36.09
C ILE A 36 16.15 -23.04 36.35
N GLU A 37 15.30 -23.95 35.87
CA GLU A 37 15.70 -25.33 35.58
C GLU A 37 15.56 -25.58 34.07
N ILE A 38 16.46 -26.39 33.51
CA ILE A 38 16.44 -26.77 32.10
C ILE A 38 16.13 -28.26 32.03
N ILE A 39 15.08 -28.64 31.31
CA ILE A 39 14.67 -30.04 31.13
C ILE A 39 14.87 -30.38 29.66
N VAL A 40 15.81 -31.27 29.39
CA VAL A 40 16.08 -31.80 28.07
C VAL A 40 15.47 -33.19 27.98
N SER A 41 14.54 -33.40 27.05
CA SER A 41 13.94 -34.70 26.77
C SER A 41 14.30 -35.14 25.37
N ASP A 42 15.16 -36.14 25.30
CA ASP A 42 15.86 -36.56 24.11
C ASP A 42 15.27 -37.85 23.54
N ASP A 43 14.62 -37.68 22.39
CA ASP A 43 13.98 -38.74 21.61
C ASP A 43 14.86 -39.22 20.45
N SER A 44 16.11 -38.75 20.35
CA SER A 44 17.00 -39.02 19.22
C SER A 44 17.20 -40.53 19.01
N SER A 45 17.27 -40.97 17.77
CA SER A 45 17.53 -42.37 17.42
C SER A 45 19.01 -42.77 17.57
N ASP A 46 19.91 -41.77 17.59
CA ASP A 46 21.35 -41.93 17.80
C ASP A 46 21.80 -41.43 19.19
N ASP A 47 23.08 -41.60 19.50
CA ASP A 47 23.65 -41.29 20.81
C ASP A 47 24.35 -39.92 20.85
N GLU A 48 24.26 -39.09 19.79
CA GLU A 48 25.08 -37.88 19.66
C GLU A 48 24.70 -36.81 20.70
N THR A 49 23.39 -36.59 20.90
CA THR A 49 22.88 -35.68 21.93
C THR A 49 23.23 -36.17 23.34
N GLU A 50 23.16 -37.48 23.61
CA GLU A 50 23.51 -38.08 24.91
C GLU A 50 25.00 -37.89 25.24
N GLN A 51 25.86 -38.06 24.24
CA GLN A 51 27.30 -37.80 24.38
C GLN A 51 27.57 -36.32 24.68
N LEU A 52 26.89 -35.41 23.98
CA LEU A 52 27.01 -33.97 24.23
C LEU A 52 26.57 -33.60 25.65
N MET A 53 25.47 -34.16 26.13
CA MET A 53 24.92 -33.86 27.46
C MET A 53 25.82 -34.31 28.61
N SER A 54 26.70 -35.30 28.40
CA SER A 54 27.61 -35.80 29.43
C SER A 54 28.51 -34.70 30.02
N ASP A 55 28.92 -33.72 29.21
CA ASP A 55 29.75 -32.61 29.68
C ASP A 55 28.95 -31.50 30.38
N TYR A 56 27.73 -31.23 29.91
CA TYR A 56 26.84 -30.23 30.52
C TYR A 56 26.34 -30.68 31.90
N LEU A 57 25.96 -31.96 32.04
CA LEU A 57 25.47 -32.52 33.30
C LEU A 57 26.53 -32.52 34.42
N ARG A 58 27.82 -32.54 34.07
CA ARG A 58 28.92 -32.38 35.05
C ARG A 58 29.10 -30.93 35.52
N LYS A 59 28.76 -29.95 34.68
CA LYS A 59 29.02 -28.51 34.90
C LYS A 59 27.83 -27.76 35.48
N HIS A 60 26.61 -28.19 35.16
CA HIS A 60 25.39 -27.45 35.43
C HIS A 60 24.38 -28.30 36.21
N ALA A 61 24.19 -27.99 37.49
CA ALA A 61 23.28 -28.72 38.38
C ALA A 61 21.79 -28.43 38.13
N ASN A 62 21.48 -27.38 37.37
CA ASN A 62 20.12 -26.96 37.00
C ASN A 62 19.58 -27.66 35.73
N ILE A 63 20.36 -28.57 35.12
CA ILE A 63 19.96 -29.34 33.94
C ILE A 63 19.45 -30.73 34.38
N ARG A 64 18.30 -31.12 33.81
CA ARG A 64 17.73 -32.47 33.93
C ARG A 64 17.60 -33.06 32.54
N TYR A 65 18.32 -34.16 32.31
CA TYR A 65 18.33 -34.85 31.04
C TYR A 65 17.57 -36.16 31.15
N LEU A 66 16.63 -36.38 30.23
CA LEU A 66 15.90 -37.63 30.07
C LEU A 66 16.15 -38.16 28.67
N ARG A 67 16.68 -39.38 28.60
CA ARG A 67 16.88 -40.12 27.36
C ARG A 67 15.77 -41.14 27.18
N ASN A 68 15.05 -41.09 26.05
CA ASN A 68 13.91 -41.96 25.79
C ASN A 68 14.31 -43.10 24.84
N ARG A 69 14.28 -44.36 25.31
CA ARG A 69 14.55 -45.54 24.47
C ARG A 69 13.46 -46.62 24.66
N PRO A 70 12.73 -47.00 23.61
CA PRO A 70 12.65 -46.32 22.30
C PRO A 70 12.04 -44.91 22.43
N GLY A 71 12.31 -44.03 21.47
CA GLY A 71 11.75 -42.67 21.45
C GLY A 71 10.22 -42.68 21.44
N TRP A 72 9.61 -41.67 22.05
CA TRP A 72 8.15 -41.60 22.27
C TRP A 72 7.39 -40.87 21.15
N GLY A 73 8.09 -40.18 20.27
CA GLY A 73 7.52 -39.31 19.25
C GLY A 73 7.23 -37.91 19.78
N ALA A 74 7.26 -36.92 18.87
CA ALA A 74 7.26 -35.49 19.22
C ALA A 74 6.15 -35.08 20.21
N ALA A 75 4.89 -35.48 19.96
CA ALA A 75 3.77 -35.08 20.81
C ALA A 75 3.90 -35.59 22.26
N ILE A 76 4.30 -36.85 22.45
CA ILE A 76 4.50 -37.43 23.78
C ILE A 76 5.74 -36.82 24.43
N ASN A 77 6.80 -36.58 23.66
CA ASN A 77 8.04 -35.97 24.15
C ASN A 77 7.80 -34.56 24.72
N PHE A 78 6.99 -33.73 24.03
CA PHE A 78 6.59 -32.40 24.50
C PHE A 78 5.80 -32.44 25.81
N GLN A 79 4.84 -33.38 25.93
CA GLN A 79 4.03 -33.53 27.14
C GLN A 79 4.89 -34.00 28.32
N LYS A 80 5.78 -34.95 28.08
CA LYS A 80 6.69 -35.47 29.11
C LYS A 80 7.68 -34.43 29.60
N CYS A 81 8.19 -33.56 28.71
CA CYS A 81 8.95 -32.37 29.12
C CYS A 81 8.18 -31.53 30.15
N LEU A 82 6.90 -31.23 29.88
CA LEU A 82 6.08 -30.41 30.76
C LEU A 82 5.71 -31.10 32.07
N GLU A 83 5.44 -32.41 32.06
CA GLU A 83 5.18 -33.19 33.27
C GLU A 83 6.36 -33.13 34.25
N LEU A 84 7.59 -33.05 33.73
CA LEU A 84 8.79 -32.96 34.53
C LEU A 84 9.05 -31.56 35.11
N ALA A 85 8.38 -30.53 34.58
CA ALA A 85 8.54 -29.13 34.96
C ALA A 85 8.05 -28.87 36.40
N ARG A 86 8.92 -28.27 37.22
CA ARG A 86 8.62 -27.84 38.60
C ARG A 86 8.40 -26.33 38.71
N GLY A 87 8.77 -25.59 37.67
CA GLY A 87 8.61 -24.15 37.56
C GLY A 87 7.16 -23.71 37.69
N GLU A 88 6.98 -22.52 38.23
CA GLU A 88 5.70 -21.82 38.21
C GLU A 88 5.38 -21.34 36.79
N TYR A 89 6.43 -20.91 36.08
CA TYR A 89 6.37 -20.51 34.68
C TYR A 89 7.14 -21.51 33.81
N VAL A 90 6.71 -21.64 32.57
CA VAL A 90 7.27 -22.58 31.61
C VAL A 90 7.53 -21.85 30.29
N ASN A 91 8.70 -22.10 29.71
CA ASN A 91 9.02 -21.76 28.33
C ASN A 91 9.52 -23.01 27.62
N TYR A 92 8.95 -23.35 26.46
CA TYR A 92 9.62 -24.29 25.57
C TYR A 92 10.75 -23.56 24.83
N LEU A 93 11.80 -24.28 24.49
CA LEU A 93 12.84 -23.84 23.56
C LEU A 93 13.05 -24.98 22.58
N MET A 94 12.69 -24.76 21.32
CA MET A 94 12.91 -25.75 20.27
C MET A 94 14.41 -25.99 20.10
N ASP A 95 14.80 -27.23 19.80
CA ASP A 95 16.20 -27.65 19.72
C ASP A 95 16.97 -26.99 18.56
N ASP A 96 16.30 -26.23 17.71
CA ASP A 96 16.87 -25.43 16.63
C ASP A 96 16.79 -23.89 16.84
N ASP A 97 16.11 -23.41 17.88
CA ASP A 97 15.89 -21.98 18.13
C ASP A 97 16.84 -21.38 19.17
N LEU A 98 16.80 -20.05 19.36
CA LEU A 98 17.60 -19.35 20.37
C LEU A 98 16.75 -18.37 21.21
N PHE A 99 17.11 -18.23 22.49
CA PHE A 99 16.63 -17.14 23.33
C PHE A 99 17.58 -15.94 23.27
N HIS A 100 17.00 -14.74 23.39
CA HIS A 100 17.76 -13.55 23.77
C HIS A 100 18.20 -13.64 25.25
N PRO A 101 19.40 -13.19 25.66
CA PRO A 101 19.89 -13.31 27.05
C PRO A 101 18.93 -12.76 28.13
N ASP A 102 18.28 -11.63 27.86
CA ASP A 102 17.39 -10.98 28.83
C ASP A 102 15.94 -11.50 28.81
N LYS A 103 15.63 -12.51 27.98
CA LYS A 103 14.25 -12.89 27.68
C LYS A 103 13.46 -13.25 28.93
N ILE A 104 13.95 -14.23 29.69
CA ILE A 104 13.22 -14.76 30.85
C ILE A 104 13.06 -13.68 31.93
N GLU A 105 14.10 -12.86 32.16
CA GLU A 105 14.06 -11.78 33.14
C GLU A 105 12.99 -10.73 32.80
N ARG A 106 12.93 -10.31 31.55
CA ARG A 106 11.95 -9.33 31.08
C ARG A 106 10.52 -9.85 31.14
N MET A 107 10.29 -11.09 30.68
CA MET A 107 8.95 -11.68 30.70
C MET A 107 8.47 -11.95 32.14
N ILE A 108 9.34 -12.39 33.04
CA ILE A 108 9.01 -12.53 34.47
C ILE A 108 8.74 -11.18 35.12
N SER A 109 9.50 -10.14 34.77
CA SER A 109 9.25 -8.78 35.26
C SER A 109 7.85 -8.30 34.91
N LEU A 110 7.38 -8.60 33.69
CA LEU A 110 6.02 -8.29 33.27
C LEU A 110 4.96 -9.10 34.04
N PHE A 111 5.19 -10.41 34.25
CA PHE A 111 4.31 -11.24 35.10
C PHE A 111 4.23 -10.74 36.55
N ARG A 112 5.34 -10.25 37.11
CA ARG A 112 5.37 -9.67 38.47
C ARG A 112 4.59 -8.36 38.54
N ALA A 113 4.72 -7.51 37.52
CA ALA A 113 3.98 -6.26 37.43
C ALA A 113 2.47 -6.50 37.21
N HIS A 114 2.11 -7.57 36.51
CA HIS A 114 0.73 -7.86 36.12
C HIS A 114 0.34 -9.32 36.45
N PRO A 115 -0.12 -9.59 37.69
CA PRO A 115 -0.49 -10.93 38.12
C PRO A 115 -1.64 -11.58 37.35
N ALA A 116 -2.42 -10.81 36.57
CA ALA A 116 -3.55 -11.32 35.76
C ALA A 116 -3.12 -11.96 34.42
N LEU A 117 -1.85 -11.84 34.03
CA LEU A 117 -1.36 -12.40 32.78
C LEU A 117 -1.35 -13.93 32.82
N ALA A 118 -1.83 -14.57 31.75
CA ALA A 118 -1.73 -16.01 31.55
C ALA A 118 -0.44 -16.40 30.83
N LEU A 119 -0.06 -15.59 29.83
CA LEU A 119 1.13 -15.77 29.00
C LEU A 119 1.72 -14.42 28.58
N VAL A 120 3.02 -14.41 28.32
CA VAL A 120 3.77 -13.27 27.80
C VAL A 120 4.47 -13.69 26.52
N THR A 121 4.35 -12.85 25.50
CA THR A 121 5.05 -13.02 24.22
C THR A 121 5.87 -11.79 23.87
N SER A 122 6.66 -11.88 22.82
CA SER A 122 7.50 -10.80 22.30
C SER A 122 7.57 -10.79 20.79
N THR A 123 8.19 -9.74 20.23
CA THR A 123 8.68 -9.83 18.85
C THR A 123 9.71 -10.95 18.74
N ARG A 124 9.79 -11.55 17.55
CA ARG A 124 10.71 -12.63 17.19
C ARG A 124 11.40 -12.29 15.88
N ALA A 125 12.66 -12.69 15.74
CA ALA A 125 13.39 -12.58 14.48
C ALA A 125 13.55 -13.96 13.86
N ILE A 126 13.51 -14.03 12.52
CA ILE A 126 13.89 -15.24 11.80
C ILE A 126 15.42 -15.28 11.70
N ILE A 127 16.02 -16.44 11.96
CA ILE A 127 17.43 -16.72 11.67
C ILE A 127 17.55 -17.87 10.67
N ASP A 128 18.57 -17.84 9.82
CA ASP A 128 18.88 -18.92 8.89
C ASP A 128 19.63 -20.09 9.59
N GLU A 129 20.03 -21.10 8.83
CA GLU A 129 20.82 -22.25 9.32
C GLU A 129 22.14 -21.85 10.01
N ASN A 130 22.70 -20.68 9.67
CA ASN A 130 23.95 -20.15 10.24
C ASN A 130 23.72 -19.18 11.40
N GLY A 131 22.47 -18.82 11.70
CA GLY A 131 22.11 -17.87 12.75
C GLY A 131 22.09 -16.40 12.30
N LEU A 132 22.15 -16.14 10.98
CA LEU A 132 22.03 -14.79 10.45
C LEU A 132 20.56 -14.36 10.44
N VAL A 133 20.31 -13.14 10.92
CA VAL A 133 18.96 -12.58 11.01
C VAL A 133 18.42 -12.29 9.61
N GLY A 134 17.28 -12.89 9.29
CA GLY A 134 16.54 -12.71 8.04
C GLY A 134 15.39 -11.70 8.16
N ALA A 135 14.48 -11.74 7.20
CA ALA A 135 13.31 -10.87 7.18
C ALA A 135 12.39 -11.13 8.40
N PRO A 136 11.71 -10.09 8.92
CA PRO A 136 10.80 -10.24 10.05
C PRO A 136 9.61 -11.14 9.69
N MET A 137 9.16 -11.94 10.65
CA MET A 137 7.95 -12.76 10.50
C MET A 137 6.73 -11.99 11.00
N LEU A 138 5.55 -12.23 10.41
CA LEU A 138 4.31 -11.65 10.88
C LEU A 138 4.07 -12.01 12.36
N GLY A 139 3.99 -11.00 13.22
CA GLY A 139 3.72 -11.11 14.65
C GLY A 139 2.83 -9.96 15.14
N LEU A 140 2.62 -9.85 16.45
CA LEU A 140 1.86 -8.74 17.05
C LEU A 140 2.51 -7.37 16.82
N ASP A 141 3.80 -7.34 16.51
CA ASP A 141 4.54 -6.13 16.13
C ASP A 141 4.12 -5.52 14.78
N ALA A 142 3.40 -6.28 13.95
CA ALA A 142 2.72 -5.73 12.78
C ALA A 142 1.43 -4.96 13.14
N LEU A 143 0.91 -5.17 14.36
CA LEU A 143 -0.34 -4.58 14.84
C LEU A 143 -0.11 -3.57 15.97
N MET A 144 1.05 -3.62 16.63
CA MET A 144 1.36 -2.88 17.85
C MET A 144 2.80 -2.36 17.83
N ASP A 145 2.97 -1.08 18.14
CA ASP A 145 4.27 -0.39 18.13
C ASP A 145 4.95 -0.29 19.51
N ARG A 146 4.31 -0.81 20.56
CA ARG A 146 4.78 -0.73 21.96
C ARG A 146 4.39 -1.96 22.78
N ASP A 147 5.04 -2.12 23.94
CA ASP A 147 4.65 -3.09 24.97
C ASP A 147 3.18 -2.90 25.35
N ALA A 148 2.45 -4.00 25.53
CA ALA A 148 1.02 -3.95 25.76
C ALA A 148 0.48 -5.11 26.59
N ILE A 149 -0.68 -4.88 27.20
CA ILE A 149 -1.50 -5.92 27.82
C ILE A 149 -2.81 -6.00 27.05
N ILE A 150 -3.11 -7.18 26.54
CA ILE A 150 -4.28 -7.45 25.73
C ILE A 150 -5.16 -8.42 26.52
N ARG A 151 -6.47 -8.16 26.55
CA ARG A 151 -7.41 -9.09 27.17
C ARG A 151 -7.28 -10.46 26.50
N GLY A 152 -7.16 -11.51 27.30
CA GLY A 152 -6.80 -12.83 26.78
C GLY A 152 -7.73 -13.31 25.67
N ARG A 153 -9.04 -13.19 25.89
CA ARG A 153 -10.07 -13.55 24.91
C ARG A 153 -9.98 -12.77 23.60
N ASP A 154 -9.63 -11.49 23.66
CA ASP A 154 -9.49 -10.65 22.46
C ASP A 154 -8.27 -11.08 21.66
N ALA A 155 -7.16 -11.42 22.33
CA ALA A 155 -5.98 -12.00 21.68
C ALA A 155 -6.25 -13.38 21.05
N ALA A 156 -7.01 -14.25 21.74
CA ALA A 156 -7.41 -15.54 21.19
C ALA A 156 -8.34 -15.37 19.98
N ASN A 157 -9.33 -14.49 20.07
CA ASN A 157 -10.26 -14.18 18.98
C ASN A 157 -9.56 -13.54 17.78
N LEU A 158 -8.54 -12.72 18.00
CA LEU A 158 -7.70 -12.17 16.93
C LEU A 158 -7.05 -13.31 16.13
N CYS A 159 -6.37 -14.25 16.80
CA CYS A 159 -5.73 -15.36 16.10
C CYS A 159 -6.72 -16.32 15.44
N LEU A 160 -7.82 -16.65 16.12
CA LEU A 160 -8.85 -17.56 15.62
C LEU A 160 -9.61 -16.95 14.43
N SER A 161 -9.96 -15.67 14.49
CA SER A 161 -10.66 -14.98 13.39
C SER A 161 -9.79 -14.82 12.15
N GLN A 162 -8.48 -14.62 12.34
CA GLN A 162 -7.52 -14.45 11.25
C GLN A 162 -6.93 -15.79 10.78
N VAL A 163 -7.22 -16.90 11.47
CA VAL A 163 -6.63 -18.23 11.22
C VAL A 163 -5.10 -18.13 11.16
N THR A 164 -4.51 -17.35 12.07
CA THR A 164 -3.10 -16.97 12.06
C THR A 164 -2.56 -16.90 13.49
N ASN A 165 -1.35 -17.45 13.74
CA ASN A 165 -0.70 -17.35 15.04
C ASN A 165 0.19 -16.09 15.15
N TYR A 166 -0.39 -14.99 15.64
CA TYR A 166 0.34 -13.74 15.90
C TYR A 166 1.15 -13.76 17.20
N LEU A 167 0.78 -14.62 18.15
CA LEU A 167 1.43 -14.72 19.47
C LEU A 167 2.77 -15.42 19.38
N GLY A 168 2.83 -16.42 18.52
CA GLY A 168 4.02 -17.14 18.14
C GLY A 168 4.18 -18.53 18.72
N GLU A 169 5.30 -19.15 18.34
CA GLU A 169 5.60 -20.54 18.63
C GLU A 169 6.07 -20.72 20.09
N PRO A 170 6.16 -21.96 20.60
CA PRO A 170 6.46 -22.24 22.00
C PRO A 170 7.80 -21.67 22.47
N THR A 171 8.77 -21.51 21.54
CA THR A 171 10.01 -20.79 21.78
C THR A 171 9.73 -19.36 22.22
N THR A 172 8.86 -18.61 21.55
CA THR A 172 8.64 -17.20 21.85
C THR A 172 7.89 -16.99 23.17
N VAL A 173 6.89 -17.81 23.48
CA VAL A 173 5.94 -17.55 24.57
C VAL A 173 6.35 -18.15 25.92
N LEU A 174 6.34 -17.33 26.98
CA LEU A 174 6.45 -17.76 28.39
C LEU A 174 5.06 -17.77 29.05
N PHE A 175 4.68 -18.87 29.72
CA PHE A 175 3.33 -18.99 30.30
C PHE A 175 3.29 -19.55 31.71
N LYS A 176 2.18 -19.31 32.41
CA LYS A 176 1.92 -19.88 33.73
C LYS A 176 1.50 -21.34 33.64
N ARG A 177 2.28 -22.24 34.24
CA ARG A 177 2.03 -23.68 34.19
C ARG A 177 0.66 -24.07 34.75
N ALA A 178 0.27 -23.46 35.88
CA ALA A 178 -0.96 -23.80 36.58
C ALA A 178 -2.25 -23.44 35.80
N TRP A 179 -2.15 -22.60 34.77
CA TRP A 179 -3.31 -22.12 33.99
C TRP A 179 -3.47 -22.87 32.68
N LEU A 180 -2.51 -23.73 32.32
CA LEU A 180 -2.67 -24.69 31.25
C LEU A 180 -3.39 -25.92 31.82
N THR A 181 -4.73 -25.89 31.77
CA THR A 181 -5.61 -26.88 32.41
C THR A 181 -5.80 -28.16 31.58
N GLU A 182 -5.35 -28.15 30.32
CA GLU A 182 -5.29 -29.32 29.44
C GLU A 182 -3.82 -29.65 29.13
N PRO A 183 -3.46 -30.88 28.73
CA PRO A 183 -2.10 -31.18 28.29
C PRO A 183 -1.66 -30.26 27.14
N PHE A 184 -0.37 -29.96 27.05
CA PHE A 184 0.16 -29.13 25.95
C PHE A 184 -0.21 -29.72 24.59
N GLY A 185 -0.71 -28.88 23.69
CA GLY A 185 -1.22 -29.29 22.38
C GLY A 185 -2.60 -29.94 22.41
N VAL A 186 -3.35 -29.81 23.51
CA VAL A 186 -4.73 -30.30 23.63
C VAL A 186 -5.68 -29.13 23.85
N PHE A 187 -6.77 -29.12 23.08
CA PHE A 187 -7.85 -28.15 23.25
C PHE A 187 -9.18 -28.86 23.10
N LEU A 188 -10.02 -28.76 24.15
CA LEU A 188 -11.30 -29.44 24.24
C LEU A 188 -11.17 -30.96 24.06
N GLY A 189 -10.11 -31.54 24.64
CA GLY A 189 -9.85 -32.98 24.61
C GLY A 189 -9.33 -33.55 23.28
N ARG A 190 -9.17 -32.72 22.24
CA ARG A 190 -8.54 -33.13 20.98
C ARG A 190 -7.04 -32.82 21.00
N HIS A 191 -6.22 -33.80 20.62
CA HIS A 191 -4.77 -33.64 20.43
C HIS A 191 -4.46 -33.02 19.06
N TYR A 192 -3.62 -32.00 19.06
CA TYR A 192 -3.22 -31.24 17.86
C TYR A 192 -1.90 -31.78 17.31
N GLY A 193 -1.76 -31.74 15.99
CA GLY A 193 -0.59 -32.30 15.29
C GLY A 193 0.31 -31.24 14.67
N CYS A 194 -0.22 -30.03 14.44
CA CYS A 194 0.51 -28.91 13.84
C CYS A 194 0.35 -27.65 14.70
N ASN A 195 -0.89 -27.24 15.02
CA ASN A 195 -1.15 -26.01 15.78
C ASN A 195 -1.19 -26.27 17.30
N VAL A 196 -0.20 -26.99 17.82
CA VAL A 196 -0.11 -27.38 19.24
C VAL A 196 0.04 -26.19 20.19
N ASP A 197 0.68 -25.14 19.69
CA ASP A 197 0.88 -23.87 20.35
C ASP A 197 -0.44 -23.13 20.52
N MET A 198 -1.18 -22.89 19.43
CA MET A 198 -2.46 -22.20 19.45
C MET A 198 -3.52 -22.90 20.28
N ALA A 199 -3.55 -24.25 20.28
CA ALA A 199 -4.40 -25.02 21.17
C ALA A 199 -4.12 -24.65 22.65
N SER A 200 -2.85 -24.59 23.03
CA SER A 200 -2.40 -24.26 24.38
C SER A 200 -2.64 -22.78 24.72
N TRP A 201 -2.41 -21.86 23.77
CA TRP A 201 -2.69 -20.43 23.93
C TRP A 201 -4.17 -20.16 24.16
N CYS A 202 -5.06 -20.83 23.43
CA CYS A 202 -6.50 -20.70 23.65
C CYS A 202 -6.91 -21.16 25.05
N VAL A 203 -6.33 -22.23 25.59
CA VAL A 203 -6.57 -22.65 26.99
C VAL A 203 -6.13 -21.56 27.96
N LEU A 204 -4.90 -21.06 27.83
CA LEU A 204 -4.33 -20.06 28.73
C LEU A 204 -5.07 -18.72 28.69
N LEU A 205 -5.37 -18.21 27.49
CA LEU A 205 -6.00 -16.91 27.27
C LEU A 205 -7.47 -16.85 27.70
N ARG A 206 -8.10 -18.01 27.90
CA ARG A 206 -9.42 -18.10 28.55
C ARG A 206 -9.33 -17.87 30.06
N HIS A 207 -8.16 -18.07 30.66
CA HIS A 207 -7.91 -17.93 32.09
C HIS A 207 -7.28 -16.60 32.48
N GLY A 208 -6.65 -15.87 31.55
CA GLY A 208 -6.27 -14.47 31.76
C GLY A 208 -5.54 -13.85 30.58
N ASP A 209 -4.87 -12.74 30.84
CA ASP A 209 -4.49 -11.78 29.79
C ASP A 209 -3.15 -12.10 29.12
N LEU A 210 -2.94 -11.51 27.94
CA LEU A 210 -1.70 -11.59 27.18
C LEU A 210 -0.83 -10.37 27.47
N GLY A 211 0.43 -10.58 27.85
CA GLY A 211 1.46 -9.54 27.82
C GLY A 211 2.26 -9.59 26.52
N PHE A 212 2.48 -8.46 25.87
CA PHE A 212 3.31 -8.35 24.68
C PHE A 212 4.47 -7.41 24.95
N ILE A 213 5.69 -7.84 24.59
CA ILE A 213 6.92 -7.05 24.65
C ILE A 213 7.39 -6.76 23.22
N ARG A 214 7.55 -5.49 22.87
CA ARG A 214 7.89 -5.06 21.51
C ARG A 214 9.29 -5.48 21.08
N ASP A 215 10.22 -5.63 22.00
CA ASP A 215 11.59 -6.02 21.67
C ASP A 215 11.69 -7.48 21.21
N THR A 216 12.67 -7.76 20.36
CA THR A 216 12.95 -9.12 19.90
C THR A 216 13.61 -9.92 21.00
N LEU A 217 12.89 -10.88 21.59
CA LEU A 217 13.42 -11.72 22.68
C LEU A 217 13.58 -13.20 22.32
N SER A 218 13.24 -13.59 21.10
CA SER A 218 13.39 -14.95 20.57
C SER A 218 13.85 -14.93 19.11
N TYR A 219 14.56 -15.98 18.72
CA TYR A 219 15.04 -16.18 17.36
C TYR A 219 14.60 -17.54 16.85
N LEU A 220 13.74 -17.54 15.84
CA LEU A 220 13.19 -18.72 15.19
C LEU A 220 14.08 -19.13 14.02
N ARG A 221 14.62 -20.34 14.05
CA ARG A 221 15.46 -20.83 12.95
C ARG A 221 14.63 -21.36 11.81
N THR A 222 15.06 -21.10 10.57
CA THR A 222 14.47 -21.69 9.36
C THR A 222 15.52 -22.46 8.58
N HIS A 223 15.20 -23.71 8.21
CA HIS A 223 16.12 -24.55 7.42
C HIS A 223 15.35 -25.61 6.59
N PRO A 224 15.92 -26.14 5.49
CA PRO A 224 15.20 -27.04 4.57
C PRO A 224 14.67 -28.33 5.22
N GLY A 225 15.39 -28.85 6.22
CA GLY A 225 15.04 -30.07 6.96
C GLY A 225 13.92 -29.92 8.01
N GLN A 226 13.20 -28.79 8.05
CA GLN A 226 12.09 -28.61 9.00
C GLN A 226 10.83 -29.36 8.55
N GLN A 227 10.15 -29.99 9.52
CA GLN A 227 8.91 -30.73 9.27
C GLN A 227 7.76 -29.83 8.81
N SER A 228 7.81 -28.53 9.10
CA SER A 228 6.84 -27.52 8.65
C SER A 228 6.79 -27.38 7.12
N ASN A 229 7.82 -27.81 6.40
CA ASN A 229 7.85 -27.83 4.93
C ASN A 229 7.08 -29.03 4.34
N GLU A 230 6.65 -30.00 5.15
CA GLU A 230 5.93 -31.17 4.66
C GLU A 230 4.45 -30.89 4.40
N VAL A 231 3.94 -31.30 3.23
CA VAL A 231 2.52 -31.18 2.86
C VAL A 231 1.57 -31.78 3.91
N ARG A 232 1.98 -32.87 4.58
CA ARG A 232 1.20 -33.49 5.65
C ARG A 232 1.02 -32.57 6.86
N MET A 233 2.02 -31.76 7.20
CA MET A 233 1.92 -30.80 8.30
C MET A 233 0.98 -29.64 7.95
N HIS A 234 1.01 -29.14 6.70
CA HIS A 234 0.04 -28.15 6.24
C HIS A 234 -1.42 -28.63 6.36
N LEU A 235 -1.69 -29.88 5.97
CA LEU A 235 -3.04 -30.46 6.06
C LEU A 235 -3.50 -30.69 7.51
N ARG A 236 -2.58 -31.09 8.39
CA ARG A 236 -2.83 -31.15 9.84
C ARG A 236 -3.16 -29.76 10.40
N GLY A 237 -2.43 -28.73 9.99
CA GLY A 237 -2.69 -27.34 10.38
C GLY A 237 -4.09 -26.88 9.97
N LEU A 238 -4.54 -27.23 8.77
CA LEU A 238 -5.92 -26.92 8.33
C LEU A 238 -6.98 -27.64 9.17
N ALA A 239 -6.79 -28.93 9.47
CA ALA A 239 -7.72 -29.69 10.32
C ALA A 239 -7.73 -29.15 11.76
N ASP A 240 -6.57 -28.77 12.27
CA ASP A 240 -6.41 -28.17 13.59
C ASP A 240 -7.12 -26.81 13.69
N TRP A 241 -6.96 -25.94 12.69
CA TRP A 241 -7.72 -24.67 12.63
C TRP A 241 -9.22 -24.91 12.48
N ALA A 242 -9.65 -25.86 11.64
CA ALA A 242 -11.06 -26.17 11.45
C ALA A 242 -11.73 -26.61 12.75
N HIS A 243 -11.09 -27.52 13.50
CA HIS A 243 -11.61 -27.91 14.81
C HIS A 243 -11.62 -26.73 15.81
N GLN A 244 -10.54 -25.94 15.87
CA GLN A 244 -10.46 -24.77 16.77
C GLN A 244 -11.60 -23.78 16.52
N VAL A 245 -11.85 -23.42 15.26
CA VAL A 245 -12.93 -22.48 14.89
C VAL A 245 -14.30 -23.10 15.15
N ALA A 246 -14.52 -24.37 14.81
CA ALA A 246 -15.78 -25.07 15.03
C ALA A 246 -16.17 -25.15 16.50
N ARG A 247 -15.16 -25.22 17.39
CA ARG A 247 -15.37 -25.41 18.83
C ARG A 247 -15.15 -24.14 19.66
N ALA A 248 -14.61 -23.06 19.09
CA ALA A 248 -14.34 -21.83 19.83
C ALA A 248 -15.58 -21.29 20.58
N THR A 249 -16.75 -21.33 19.92
CA THR A 249 -18.01 -20.82 20.48
C THR A 249 -18.50 -21.60 21.69
N THR A 250 -18.14 -22.88 21.83
CA THR A 250 -18.53 -23.68 23.00
C THR A 250 -17.79 -23.27 24.28
N VAL A 251 -16.75 -22.46 24.12
CA VAL A 251 -15.88 -21.98 25.20
C VAL A 251 -15.76 -20.46 25.27
N ASP A 252 -16.78 -19.75 24.77
CA ASP A 252 -16.88 -18.28 24.84
C ASP A 252 -15.73 -17.56 24.08
N LEU A 253 -15.24 -18.19 23.01
CA LEU A 253 -14.37 -17.60 21.99
C LEU A 253 -15.13 -17.56 20.65
N LEU A 254 -14.82 -16.60 19.78
CA LEU A 254 -15.56 -16.34 18.53
C LEU A 254 -17.08 -16.21 18.73
N THR A 255 -17.53 -15.64 19.85
CA THR A 255 -18.95 -15.42 20.13
C THR A 255 -19.55 -14.29 19.30
N ASP A 256 -18.71 -13.38 18.82
CA ASP A 256 -19.06 -12.34 17.85
C ASP A 256 -19.20 -12.94 16.44
N ASP A 257 -20.34 -12.65 15.78
CA ASP A 257 -20.70 -13.23 14.49
C ASP A 257 -19.74 -12.82 13.37
N ALA A 258 -19.15 -11.64 13.45
CA ALA A 258 -18.16 -11.16 12.50
C ALA A 258 -16.81 -11.88 12.65
N HIS A 259 -16.33 -12.07 13.89
CA HIS A 259 -15.13 -12.87 14.14
C HIS A 259 -15.30 -14.32 13.71
N LEU A 260 -16.46 -14.93 13.95
CA LEU A 260 -16.78 -16.28 13.50
C LEU A 260 -16.87 -16.37 11.96
N SER A 261 -17.53 -15.41 11.33
CA SER A 261 -17.66 -15.35 9.86
C SER A 261 -16.29 -15.23 9.18
N ASN A 262 -15.43 -14.31 9.64
CA ASN A 262 -14.08 -14.14 9.12
C ASN A 262 -13.21 -15.40 9.34
N ALA A 263 -13.32 -16.06 10.50
CA ALA A 263 -12.63 -17.33 10.77
C ALA A 263 -13.01 -18.41 9.75
N VAL A 264 -14.31 -18.56 9.48
CA VAL A 264 -14.85 -19.53 8.52
C VAL A 264 -14.37 -19.20 7.10
N GLN A 265 -14.48 -17.95 6.66
CA GLN A 265 -14.07 -17.53 5.32
C GLN A 265 -12.57 -17.76 5.07
N ARG A 266 -11.70 -17.39 6.02
CA ARG A 266 -10.25 -17.58 5.89
C ARG A 266 -9.85 -19.05 5.91
N LEU A 267 -10.51 -19.85 6.73
CA LEU A 267 -10.32 -21.29 6.73
C LEU A 267 -10.72 -21.90 5.38
N MET A 268 -11.87 -21.52 4.83
CA MET A 268 -12.34 -21.99 3.51
C MET A 268 -11.39 -21.55 2.39
N GLY A 269 -10.88 -20.32 2.42
CA GLY A 269 -9.85 -19.85 1.49
C GLY A 269 -8.57 -20.66 1.57
N SER A 270 -8.12 -21.00 2.78
CA SER A 270 -6.92 -21.81 3.00
C SER A 270 -7.12 -23.27 2.54
N VAL A 271 -8.33 -23.83 2.71
CA VAL A 271 -8.70 -25.14 2.18
C VAL A 271 -8.74 -25.14 0.64
N ASN A 272 -9.34 -24.11 0.03
CA ASN A 272 -9.37 -23.93 -1.43
C ASN A 272 -7.98 -23.75 -2.04
N GLY A 273 -7.06 -23.05 -1.36
CA GLY A 273 -5.68 -22.92 -1.80
C GLY A 273 -4.88 -24.24 -1.69
N ALA A 274 -5.25 -25.12 -0.76
CA ALA A 274 -4.60 -26.42 -0.59
C ALA A 274 -5.17 -27.51 -1.53
N LEU A 275 -6.41 -27.36 -2.02
CA LEU A 275 -7.12 -28.32 -2.87
C LEU A 275 -6.31 -28.80 -4.11
N PRO A 276 -5.62 -27.93 -4.87
CA PRO A 276 -4.77 -28.36 -5.99
C PRO A 276 -3.63 -29.31 -5.56
N ARG A 277 -3.01 -29.06 -4.39
CA ARG A 277 -1.94 -29.90 -3.84
C ARG A 277 -2.44 -31.23 -3.27
N VAL A 278 -3.71 -31.28 -2.88
CA VAL A 278 -4.40 -32.49 -2.40
C VAL A 278 -4.79 -33.40 -3.59
N ALA A 279 -5.09 -32.83 -4.75
CA ALA A 279 -5.47 -33.58 -5.95
C ALA A 279 -4.29 -34.34 -6.61
N GLU A 280 -3.05 -33.87 -6.43
CA GLU A 280 -1.85 -34.46 -7.05
C GLU A 280 -1.23 -35.64 -6.27
N ALA A 281 -1.59 -35.84 -5.01
CA ALA A 281 -1.01 -36.88 -4.16
C ALA A 281 -2.09 -37.79 -3.56
N ARG A 282 -1.75 -39.05 -3.26
CA ARG A 282 -2.62 -40.04 -2.57
C ARG A 282 -2.99 -39.60 -1.13
N VAL A 283 -3.75 -38.51 -0.98
CA VAL A 283 -3.97 -37.76 0.27
C VAL A 283 -5.41 -37.88 0.77
N GLY A 284 -6.34 -38.42 -0.03
CA GLY A 284 -7.74 -38.62 0.37
C GLY A 284 -7.93 -39.41 1.67
N ALA A 285 -7.07 -40.40 1.95
CA ALA A 285 -7.12 -41.16 3.21
C ALA A 285 -6.75 -40.31 4.44
N LEU A 286 -5.80 -39.36 4.29
CA LEU A 286 -5.35 -38.49 5.38
C LEU A 286 -6.39 -37.41 5.71
N VAL A 287 -7.10 -36.90 4.70
CA VAL A 287 -8.20 -35.93 4.91
C VAL A 287 -9.36 -36.56 5.69
N ILE A 288 -9.65 -37.84 5.42
CA ILE A 288 -10.65 -38.63 6.15
C ILE A 288 -10.17 -38.92 7.58
N GLU A 289 -8.91 -39.36 7.74
CA GLU A 289 -8.30 -39.64 9.05
C GLU A 289 -8.31 -38.42 9.98
N LEU A 290 -8.03 -37.22 9.43
CA LEU A 290 -7.98 -35.97 10.19
C LEU A 290 -9.36 -35.35 10.48
N GLY A 291 -10.44 -35.95 9.94
CA GLY A 291 -11.81 -35.48 10.16
C GLY A 291 -12.11 -34.10 9.56
N LEU A 292 -11.28 -33.59 8.64
CA LEU A 292 -11.38 -32.23 8.11
C LEU A 292 -12.77 -31.97 7.48
N PHE A 293 -13.29 -32.90 6.69
CA PHE A 293 -14.64 -32.79 6.11
C PHE A 293 -15.75 -32.74 7.17
N ASN A 294 -15.58 -33.42 8.30
CA ASN A 294 -16.58 -33.41 9.37
C ASN A 294 -16.62 -32.04 10.04
N TYR A 295 -15.47 -31.42 10.30
CA TYR A 295 -15.40 -30.06 10.86
C TYR A 295 -15.88 -29.01 9.87
N LEU A 296 -15.57 -29.14 8.59
CA LEU A 296 -16.08 -28.24 7.56
C LEU A 296 -17.60 -28.34 7.41
N ASN A 297 -18.16 -29.56 7.49
CA ASN A 297 -19.61 -29.78 7.49
C ASN A 297 -20.27 -29.22 8.77
N GLU A 298 -19.66 -29.43 9.93
CA GLU A 298 -20.14 -28.86 11.20
C GLU A 298 -20.10 -27.32 11.17
N LEU A 299 -19.03 -26.72 10.63
CA LEU A 299 -18.93 -25.28 10.41
C LEU A 299 -20.00 -24.78 9.44
N SER A 300 -20.26 -25.52 8.35
CA SER A 300 -21.35 -25.20 7.43
C SER A 300 -22.71 -25.24 8.12
N GLN A 301 -22.94 -26.18 9.04
CA GLN A 301 -24.18 -26.29 9.80
C GLN A 301 -24.32 -25.18 10.85
N ILE A 302 -23.27 -24.86 11.59
CA ILE A 302 -23.23 -23.74 12.55
C ILE A 302 -23.49 -22.43 11.81
N PHE A 303 -22.84 -22.23 10.67
CA PHE A 303 -23.02 -21.06 9.83
C PHE A 303 -24.44 -20.99 9.27
N CYS A 304 -24.97 -22.09 8.70
CA CYS A 304 -26.35 -22.12 8.24
C CYS A 304 -27.33 -21.84 9.38
N ALA A 305 -27.28 -22.56 10.50
CA ALA A 305 -28.23 -22.39 11.60
C ALA A 305 -28.20 -21.00 12.26
N ARG A 306 -27.03 -20.35 12.30
CA ARG A 306 -26.84 -19.03 12.93
C ARG A 306 -27.18 -17.87 11.99
N PHE A 307 -27.23 -18.12 10.68
CA PHE A 307 -27.52 -17.12 9.65
C PHE A 307 -28.73 -17.48 8.75
N SER A 308 -29.51 -18.54 9.06
CA SER A 308 -30.63 -19.04 8.23
C SER A 308 -32.00 -18.42 8.48
N GLU A 309 -32.15 -17.52 9.46
CA GLU A 309 -33.37 -16.74 9.62
C GLU A 309 -33.07 -15.28 9.30
N ALA A 310 -33.28 -14.89 8.04
CA ALA A 310 -33.36 -13.49 7.68
C ALA A 310 -34.60 -12.89 8.38
N PRO A 311 -34.46 -11.89 9.27
CA PRO A 311 -35.62 -11.14 9.74
C PRO A 311 -36.25 -10.40 8.55
N PRO A 312 -37.57 -10.10 8.60
CA PRO A 312 -38.16 -9.19 7.63
C PRO A 312 -37.45 -7.85 7.73
N VAL A 313 -36.82 -7.44 6.63
CA VAL A 313 -36.18 -6.14 6.47
C VAL A 313 -37.19 -5.04 6.82
N PRO A 314 -36.87 -4.10 7.72
CA PRO A 314 -37.70 -2.92 7.95
C PRO A 314 -37.89 -2.17 6.62
N THR A 315 -39.13 -1.87 6.29
CA THR A 315 -39.63 -1.50 4.96
C THR A 315 -39.25 -0.09 4.49
N GLN A 316 -38.13 0.48 4.95
CA GLN A 316 -37.66 1.83 4.57
C GLN A 316 -36.14 1.96 4.35
N ALA A 317 -35.39 0.87 4.34
CA ALA A 317 -33.95 0.90 4.06
C ALA A 317 -33.69 0.51 2.61
N VAL A 318 -33.88 1.46 1.71
CA VAL A 318 -33.33 1.43 0.36
C VAL A 318 -32.32 2.55 0.31
N GLU A 319 -31.21 2.32 0.97
CA GLU A 319 -29.98 2.93 0.49
C GLU A 319 -29.88 2.54 -0.99
N ARG A 320 -29.70 3.53 -1.88
CA ARG A 320 -29.28 3.30 -3.25
C ARG A 320 -27.99 2.46 -3.21
N GLN A 321 -28.16 1.14 -3.21
CA GLN A 321 -27.28 -0.04 -3.30
C GLN A 321 -25.75 0.10 -3.31
N PHE A 322 -25.18 1.04 -2.57
CA PHE A 322 -23.75 1.14 -2.25
C PHE A 322 -23.48 1.09 -0.75
N ALA A 323 -24.44 0.62 0.06
CA ALA A 323 -24.23 0.41 1.48
C ALA A 323 -23.76 -1.04 1.76
N PRO A 324 -22.46 -1.26 1.99
CA PRO A 324 -21.97 -2.52 2.52
C PRO A 324 -22.34 -2.63 4.00
N SER A 325 -22.64 -3.85 4.43
CA SER A 325 -22.79 -4.18 5.85
C SER A 325 -21.49 -3.88 6.60
N THR A 326 -21.53 -2.89 7.50
CA THR A 326 -20.44 -2.57 8.41
C THR A 326 -20.13 -3.73 9.35
N VAL A 327 -18.91 -4.27 9.27
CA VAL A 327 -18.30 -5.08 10.33
C VAL A 327 -17.16 -4.26 10.93
N ARG A 328 -17.16 -4.10 12.26
CA ARG A 328 -16.15 -3.38 13.06
C ARG A 328 -14.78 -4.09 13.03
N ALA A 329 -14.08 -4.08 11.89
CA ALA A 329 -12.64 -4.33 11.78
C ALA A 329 -12.15 -4.13 10.34
N GLY A 330 -12.04 -2.89 9.89
CA GLY A 330 -11.48 -2.56 8.58
C GLY A 330 -12.52 -2.53 7.47
N LEU A 331 -12.29 -1.62 6.52
CA LEU A 331 -13.14 -1.37 5.38
C LEU A 331 -13.30 -2.67 4.56
N GLU A 332 -14.51 -3.20 4.44
CA GLU A 332 -14.88 -4.24 3.48
C GLU A 332 -16.10 -3.72 2.71
N VAL A 333 -15.98 -3.57 1.38
CA VAL A 333 -17.13 -3.24 0.53
C VAL A 333 -17.81 -4.56 0.19
N GLY A 334 -18.93 -4.89 0.81
CA GLY A 334 -19.78 -6.02 0.47
C GLY A 334 -20.96 -5.65 -0.43
N ASP A 335 -21.45 -6.59 -1.24
CA ASP A 335 -22.77 -6.46 -1.87
C ASP A 335 -23.90 -6.91 -0.93
N THR A 336 -25.16 -6.73 -1.37
CA THR A 336 -26.37 -7.13 -0.63
C THR A 336 -26.50 -8.64 -0.39
N SER A 337 -25.59 -9.47 -0.92
CA SER A 337 -25.52 -10.91 -0.69
C SER A 337 -24.43 -11.32 0.31
N GLY A 338 -23.64 -10.37 0.81
CA GLY A 338 -22.53 -10.60 1.73
C GLY A 338 -21.22 -11.01 1.04
N ALA A 339 -21.11 -10.85 -0.29
CA ALA A 339 -19.86 -11.09 -1.01
C ALA A 339 -18.92 -9.87 -0.90
N VAL A 340 -17.66 -10.09 -0.49
CA VAL A 340 -16.63 -9.05 -0.33
C VAL A 340 -16.09 -8.62 -1.71
N LEU A 341 -16.33 -7.36 -2.09
CA LEU A 341 -15.96 -6.75 -3.38
C LEU A 341 -14.59 -6.03 -3.36
N SER A 342 -14.14 -5.51 -2.22
CA SER A 342 -12.77 -4.96 -2.04
C SER A 342 -12.38 -4.80 -0.56
N ARG A 343 -11.08 -4.85 -0.28
CA ARG A 343 -10.47 -4.53 1.03
C ARG A 343 -9.55 -3.31 0.90
N PRO A 344 -9.95 -2.11 1.35
CA PRO A 344 -9.01 -1.01 1.52
C PRO A 344 -8.05 -1.25 2.70
N PRO A 345 -6.87 -0.61 2.71
CA PRO A 345 -6.01 -0.56 3.89
C PRO A 345 -6.76 0.03 5.10
N GLN A 346 -6.51 -0.52 6.30
CA GLN A 346 -7.22 -0.20 7.55
C GLN A 346 -7.11 1.25 8.06
N SER A 347 -6.35 2.13 7.40
CA SER A 347 -6.17 3.54 7.81
C SER A 347 -6.56 4.56 6.72
N ALA A 348 -7.26 4.12 5.67
CA ALA A 348 -7.36 4.90 4.44
C ALA A 348 -8.52 5.94 4.38
N ALA A 349 -9.35 6.10 5.40
CA ALA A 349 -10.41 7.12 5.39
C ALA A 349 -9.99 8.47 6.02
N PRO A 350 -9.29 8.50 7.17
CA PRO A 350 -8.79 9.76 7.74
C PRO A 350 -7.82 10.49 6.83
N TRP A 351 -6.91 9.78 6.13
CA TRP A 351 -5.85 10.45 5.37
C TRP A 351 -6.34 11.31 4.19
N LEU A 352 -7.41 10.93 3.46
CA LEU A 352 -7.93 11.75 2.35
C LEU A 352 -8.47 13.08 2.86
N LEU A 353 -9.17 13.05 4.00
CA LEU A 353 -9.74 14.24 4.63
C LEU A 353 -8.66 15.08 5.35
N ASP A 354 -7.78 14.42 6.10
CA ASP A 354 -6.73 15.07 6.91
C ASP A 354 -5.60 15.66 6.06
N ALA A 355 -5.26 15.05 4.91
CA ALA A 355 -4.22 15.57 4.01
C ALA A 355 -4.72 16.77 3.17
N ARG A 356 -6.02 16.82 2.88
CA ARG A 356 -6.62 17.87 2.04
C ARG A 356 -6.84 19.18 2.81
N ALA A 357 -7.35 19.11 4.02
CA ALA A 357 -7.68 20.28 4.83
C ALA A 357 -6.51 20.77 5.71
N ILE A 358 -5.29 20.82 5.16
CA ILE A 358 -4.14 21.39 5.88
C ILE A 358 -4.30 22.91 6.06
N PRO A 359 -3.91 23.50 7.20
CA PRO A 359 -4.07 24.94 7.46
C PRO A 359 -3.48 25.86 6.37
N GLY A 360 -2.39 25.43 5.72
CA GLY A 360 -1.80 26.15 4.59
C GLY A 360 -2.74 26.29 3.39
N ASN A 361 -3.50 25.23 3.06
CA ASN A 361 -4.44 25.24 1.95
C ASN A 361 -5.56 26.26 2.14
N ALA A 362 -6.14 26.35 3.34
CA ALA A 362 -7.18 27.32 3.64
C ALA A 362 -6.67 28.77 3.47
N ALA A 363 -5.43 29.04 3.89
CA ALA A 363 -4.81 30.35 3.71
C ALA A 363 -4.58 30.69 2.22
N TRP A 364 -4.04 29.75 1.45
CA TRP A 364 -3.82 29.90 0.01
C TRP A 364 -5.14 30.04 -0.78
N ALA A 365 -6.18 29.29 -0.38
CA ALA A 365 -7.53 29.44 -0.91
C ALA A 365 -8.08 30.85 -0.64
N GLY A 366 -7.82 31.40 0.55
CA GLY A 366 -8.11 32.80 0.89
C GLY A 366 -7.45 33.79 -0.07
N GLU A 367 -6.18 33.61 -0.41
CA GLU A 367 -5.46 34.42 -1.41
C GLU A 367 -6.08 34.29 -2.81
N ALA A 368 -6.44 33.07 -3.23
CA ALA A 368 -7.10 32.80 -4.51
C ALA A 368 -8.47 33.49 -4.61
N MET A 369 -9.32 33.34 -3.59
CA MET A 369 -10.63 33.98 -3.54
C MET A 369 -10.54 35.51 -3.56
N GLN A 370 -9.53 36.11 -2.94
CA GLN A 370 -9.29 37.55 -3.05
C GLN A 370 -8.96 37.98 -4.49
N ARG A 371 -8.20 37.16 -5.24
CA ARG A 371 -7.90 37.41 -6.66
C ARG A 371 -9.17 37.31 -7.50
N TRP A 372 -9.98 36.28 -7.31
CA TRP A 372 -11.27 36.12 -8.02
C TRP A 372 -12.24 37.27 -7.73
N ARG A 373 -12.33 37.71 -6.47
CA ARG A 373 -13.16 38.86 -6.08
C ARG A 373 -12.71 40.15 -6.77
N LYS A 374 -11.39 40.38 -6.90
CA LYS A 374 -10.86 41.53 -7.64
C LYS A 374 -11.11 41.44 -9.14
N ALA A 375 -11.12 40.23 -9.70
CA ALA A 375 -11.39 39.97 -11.11
C ALA A 375 -12.88 39.98 -11.48
N GLY A 376 -13.79 39.90 -10.49
CA GLY A 376 -15.23 39.80 -10.74
C GLY A 376 -15.68 38.45 -11.27
N THR A 377 -14.90 37.38 -11.01
CA THR A 377 -15.11 36.04 -11.58
C THR A 377 -15.60 35.02 -10.53
N LEU A 378 -16.29 35.45 -9.47
CA LEU A 378 -16.77 34.53 -8.44
C LEU A 378 -18.08 33.85 -8.88
N PRO A 379 -18.12 32.51 -9.04
CA PRO A 379 -19.32 31.81 -9.47
C PRO A 379 -20.34 31.71 -8.31
N ARG A 380 -21.58 32.13 -8.54
CA ARG A 380 -22.66 32.01 -7.55
C ARG A 380 -23.24 30.60 -7.59
N MET A 381 -23.19 29.91 -6.46
CA MET A 381 -23.67 28.54 -6.31
C MET A 381 -24.90 28.51 -5.40
N THR A 382 -25.94 27.82 -5.83
CA THR A 382 -27.13 27.55 -5.04
C THR A 382 -27.28 26.04 -4.84
N LEU A 383 -27.24 25.59 -3.59
CA LEU A 383 -27.46 24.21 -3.21
C LEU A 383 -28.86 24.07 -2.63
N THR A 384 -29.57 23.06 -3.11
CA THR A 384 -30.91 22.72 -2.65
C THR A 384 -30.85 21.57 -1.66
N VAL A 385 -31.57 21.69 -0.54
CA VAL A 385 -31.73 20.60 0.43
C VAL A 385 -33.19 20.16 0.50
N PHE A 386 -33.42 18.85 0.41
CA PHE A 386 -34.72 18.25 0.63
C PHE A 386 -34.88 17.79 2.09
N GLN A 387 -35.80 18.43 2.82
CA GLN A 387 -36.02 18.20 4.24
C GLN A 387 -37.06 17.10 4.47
N HIS A 388 -36.60 15.89 4.83
CA HIS A 388 -37.48 14.80 5.27
C HIS A 388 -37.77 14.86 6.78
N HIS A 389 -39.02 14.70 7.22
CA HIS A 389 -39.45 14.84 8.63
C HIS A 389 -38.72 13.94 9.65
N ALA A 390 -38.07 12.88 9.19
CA ALA A 390 -37.39 11.91 10.05
C ALA A 390 -35.91 12.25 10.34
N ARG A 391 -35.31 13.22 9.65
CA ARG A 391 -33.85 13.51 9.75
C ARG A 391 -33.56 14.97 10.07
N SER A 392 -32.51 15.16 10.88
CA SER A 392 -32.03 16.49 11.23
C SER A 392 -31.29 17.12 10.06
N MET A 393 -31.62 18.36 9.73
CA MET A 393 -30.92 19.17 8.75
C MET A 393 -29.67 19.85 9.34
N ALA A 394 -29.52 19.83 10.66
CA ALA A 394 -28.42 20.52 11.36
C ALA A 394 -27.03 20.14 10.83
N PRO A 395 -26.69 18.85 10.62
CA PRO A 395 -25.36 18.50 10.08
C PRO A 395 -25.08 19.13 8.71
N THR A 396 -26.08 19.14 7.84
CA THR A 396 -25.96 19.73 6.50
C THR A 396 -25.73 21.24 6.58
N VAL A 397 -26.54 21.95 7.39
CA VAL A 397 -26.40 23.41 7.60
C VAL A 397 -25.05 23.76 8.25
N ASP A 398 -24.63 22.99 9.25
CA ASP A 398 -23.35 23.19 9.94
C ASP A 398 -22.17 23.01 8.96
N SER A 399 -22.23 21.98 8.10
CA SER A 399 -21.20 21.75 7.08
C SER A 399 -21.16 22.84 6.00
N LEU A 400 -22.31 23.43 5.64
CA LEU A 400 -22.40 24.55 4.73
C LEU A 400 -21.85 25.85 5.33
N ALA A 401 -22.13 26.09 6.61
CA ALA A 401 -21.59 27.23 7.35
C ALA A 401 -20.06 27.14 7.52
N ALA A 402 -19.50 25.93 7.52
CA ALA A 402 -18.07 25.68 7.62
C ALA A 402 -17.31 25.81 6.29
N GLN A 403 -17.99 26.04 5.16
CA GLN A 403 -17.35 26.10 3.84
C GLN A 403 -16.37 27.28 3.73
N TRP A 404 -15.21 27.04 3.10
CA TRP A 404 -14.25 28.11 2.78
C TRP A 404 -14.83 29.12 1.78
N TYR A 405 -15.70 28.66 0.88
CA TYR A 405 -16.42 29.46 -0.10
C TYR A 405 -17.93 29.31 0.11
N GLY A 406 -18.67 30.40 0.32
CA GLY A 406 -20.10 30.30 0.61
C GLY A 406 -20.93 29.85 -0.60
N ALA A 407 -21.90 28.96 -0.37
CA ALA A 407 -22.99 28.68 -1.30
C ALA A 407 -24.33 29.10 -0.67
N GLU A 408 -25.28 29.54 -1.51
CA GLU A 408 -26.64 29.83 -1.06
C GLU A 408 -27.40 28.51 -0.84
N LEU A 409 -28.08 28.39 0.30
CA LEU A 409 -28.91 27.23 0.62
C LEU A 409 -30.38 27.54 0.40
N VAL A 410 -31.08 26.69 -0.36
CA VAL A 410 -32.54 26.73 -0.53
C VAL A 410 -33.15 25.44 0.00
N GLU A 411 -34.12 25.57 0.91
CA GLU A 411 -34.72 24.44 1.63
C GLU A 411 -36.13 24.12 1.10
N PHE A 412 -36.43 22.83 0.88
CA PHE A 412 -37.77 22.38 0.51
C PHE A 412 -38.26 21.28 1.47
N PRO A 413 -39.42 21.45 2.13
CA PRO A 413 -40.01 20.39 2.95
C PRO A 413 -40.52 19.24 2.07
N ALA A 414 -40.11 18.01 2.37
CA ALA A 414 -40.50 16.80 1.65
C ALA A 414 -41.95 16.32 1.97
N THR A 415 -42.83 17.23 2.38
CA THR A 415 -44.26 16.97 2.64
C THR A 415 -45.11 16.98 1.39
N ASP A 416 -44.62 17.61 0.34
CA ASP A 416 -45.46 18.02 -0.76
C ASP A 416 -45.63 16.88 -1.76
N ALA A 417 -46.87 16.64 -2.19
CA ALA A 417 -47.08 16.04 -3.49
C ALA A 417 -46.39 16.96 -4.52
N ASP A 418 -45.71 16.38 -5.51
CA ASP A 418 -45.00 17.12 -6.56
C ASP A 418 -43.72 17.86 -6.11
N LEU A 419 -42.90 17.25 -5.22
CA LEU A 419 -41.61 17.80 -4.75
C LEU A 419 -40.76 18.41 -5.87
N LEU A 420 -40.48 17.65 -6.94
CA LEU A 420 -39.64 18.12 -8.05
C LEU A 420 -40.25 19.32 -8.79
N THR A 421 -41.58 19.42 -8.84
CA THR A 421 -42.28 20.58 -9.42
C THR A 421 -42.03 21.85 -8.60
N HIS A 422 -42.10 21.76 -7.27
CA HIS A 422 -41.81 22.89 -6.39
C HIS A 422 -40.34 23.32 -6.48
N VAL A 423 -39.43 22.35 -6.59
CA VAL A 423 -37.99 22.61 -6.75
C VAL A 423 -37.72 23.34 -8.06
N ASN A 424 -38.33 22.89 -9.16
CA ASN A 424 -38.21 23.58 -10.45
C ASN A 424 -38.77 25.01 -10.39
N HIS A 425 -39.93 25.23 -9.75
CA HIS A 425 -40.51 26.56 -9.61
C HIS A 425 -39.59 27.55 -8.88
N ALA A 426 -38.73 27.06 -8.00
CA ALA A 426 -37.79 27.90 -7.25
C ALA A 426 -36.43 28.04 -7.94
N LEU A 427 -35.90 26.97 -8.55
CA LEU A 427 -34.58 26.98 -9.17
C LEU A 427 -34.54 27.59 -10.57
N LEU A 428 -35.59 27.41 -11.38
CA LEU A 428 -35.63 28.00 -12.73
C LEU A 428 -35.50 29.53 -12.73
N PRO A 429 -36.17 30.29 -11.84
CA PRO A 429 -36.00 31.74 -11.77
C PRO A 429 -34.84 32.21 -10.85
N ALA A 430 -34.05 31.29 -10.28
CA ALA A 430 -32.99 31.65 -9.32
C ALA A 430 -31.87 32.46 -9.97
N SER A 431 -31.32 33.42 -9.22
CA SER A 431 -30.18 34.25 -9.65
C SER A 431 -28.86 33.56 -9.30
N ALA A 432 -28.64 32.36 -9.84
CA ALA A 432 -27.48 31.51 -9.61
C ALA A 432 -26.71 31.27 -10.92
N ASP A 433 -25.41 31.01 -10.83
CA ASP A 433 -24.62 30.58 -11.99
C ASP A 433 -24.57 29.04 -12.07
N TRP A 434 -24.61 28.38 -10.90
CA TRP A 434 -24.64 26.93 -10.73
C TRP A 434 -25.70 26.51 -9.71
N VAL A 435 -26.44 25.45 -10.02
CA VAL A 435 -27.44 24.86 -9.11
C VAL A 435 -27.12 23.39 -8.84
N GLY A 436 -27.26 22.96 -7.59
CA GLY A 436 -27.03 21.57 -7.19
C GLY A 436 -28.03 21.08 -6.15
N LEU A 437 -28.04 19.76 -5.95
CA LEU A 437 -28.92 19.10 -4.99
C LEU A 437 -28.10 18.31 -3.97
N ILE A 438 -28.51 18.36 -2.71
CA ILE A 438 -27.98 17.53 -1.62
C ILE A 438 -29.12 17.04 -0.71
N ASP A 439 -28.94 15.90 -0.06
CA ASP A 439 -29.94 15.31 0.84
C ASP A 439 -29.79 15.83 2.28
N ALA A 440 -30.91 16.02 2.99
CA ALA A 440 -30.85 16.39 4.41
C ALA A 440 -30.19 15.30 5.25
N GLY A 441 -29.21 15.70 6.06
CA GLY A 441 -28.40 14.82 6.90
C GLY A 441 -27.02 14.51 6.30
N ASP A 442 -26.84 14.68 4.99
CA ASP A 442 -25.53 14.57 4.35
C ASP A 442 -24.68 15.81 4.65
N THR A 443 -23.36 15.68 4.57
CA THR A 443 -22.41 16.76 4.89
C THR A 443 -21.40 16.97 3.78
N LEU A 444 -20.86 18.19 3.69
CA LEU A 444 -19.81 18.53 2.73
C LEU A 444 -18.45 18.61 3.42
N ALA A 445 -17.38 18.27 2.69
CA ALA A 445 -16.02 18.60 3.10
C ALA A 445 -15.87 20.13 3.23
N PRO A 446 -15.11 20.68 4.21
CA PRO A 446 -15.03 22.12 4.45
C PRO A 446 -14.57 22.99 3.26
N ASP A 447 -13.95 22.39 2.26
CA ASP A 447 -13.41 23.02 1.06
C ASP A 447 -14.21 22.69 -0.21
N ALA A 448 -15.31 21.94 -0.11
CA ALA A 448 -16.05 21.40 -1.26
C ALA A 448 -16.45 22.46 -2.29
N THR A 449 -17.11 23.53 -1.85
CA THR A 449 -17.55 24.63 -2.72
C THR A 449 -16.36 25.42 -3.28
N PHE A 450 -15.24 25.53 -2.56
CA PHE A 450 -14.03 26.16 -3.06
C PHE A 450 -13.39 25.32 -4.17
N CYS A 451 -13.27 24.00 -3.98
CA CYS A 451 -12.71 23.08 -4.96
C CYS A 451 -13.54 23.11 -6.25
N ILE A 452 -14.87 23.07 -6.14
CA ILE A 452 -15.76 23.22 -7.31
C ILE A 452 -15.58 24.58 -7.97
N ALA A 453 -15.52 25.68 -7.19
CA ALA A 453 -15.33 27.03 -7.74
C ALA A 453 -13.99 27.17 -8.48
N ASN A 454 -12.92 26.63 -7.90
CA ASN A 454 -11.60 26.60 -8.52
C ASN A 454 -11.65 25.84 -9.86
N ALA A 455 -12.27 24.66 -9.87
CA ALA A 455 -12.35 23.81 -11.05
C ALA A 455 -13.17 24.44 -12.18
N VAL A 456 -14.36 24.99 -11.91
CA VAL A 456 -15.18 25.65 -12.97
C VAL A 456 -14.56 26.93 -13.49
N LEU A 457 -13.70 27.60 -12.71
CA LEU A 457 -12.93 28.75 -13.19
C LEU A 457 -11.71 28.35 -14.03
N ALA A 458 -11.10 27.21 -13.73
CA ALA A 458 -10.04 26.62 -14.54
C ALA A 458 -10.59 26.04 -15.86
N HIS A 459 -11.82 25.53 -15.83
CA HIS A 459 -12.50 24.87 -16.95
C HIS A 459 -13.82 25.57 -17.32
N PRO A 460 -13.77 26.73 -18.00
CA PRO A 460 -14.96 27.52 -18.31
C PRO A 460 -15.96 26.84 -19.26
N ASP A 461 -15.53 25.80 -19.97
CA ASP A 461 -16.37 25.01 -20.88
C ASP A 461 -17.27 24.01 -20.13
N TRP A 462 -17.02 23.75 -18.84
CA TRP A 462 -17.85 22.87 -18.04
C TRP A 462 -19.24 23.46 -17.83
N GLN A 463 -20.25 22.60 -17.94
CA GLN A 463 -21.66 22.92 -17.74
C GLN A 463 -22.35 21.97 -16.75
N LEU A 464 -21.70 20.87 -16.42
CA LEU A 464 -22.12 19.90 -15.41
C LEU A 464 -20.87 19.46 -14.64
N VAL A 465 -20.94 19.38 -13.32
CA VAL A 465 -19.82 19.01 -12.46
C VAL A 465 -20.29 18.03 -11.39
N TYR A 466 -19.53 16.97 -11.18
CA TYR A 466 -19.75 16.03 -10.08
C TYR A 466 -18.46 15.76 -9.30
N THR A 467 -18.60 15.24 -8.08
CA THR A 467 -17.48 14.94 -7.18
C THR A 467 -17.45 13.48 -6.77
N ASP A 468 -16.36 13.03 -6.16
CA ASP A 468 -16.34 11.78 -5.42
C ASP A 468 -17.12 11.91 -4.10
N GLU A 469 -17.49 10.76 -3.53
CA GLU A 469 -18.29 10.70 -2.31
C GLU A 469 -17.90 9.51 -1.42
N ASP A 470 -18.26 9.58 -0.15
CA ASP A 470 -18.18 8.46 0.80
C ASP A 470 -19.46 8.34 1.62
N THR A 471 -19.48 7.38 2.55
CA THR A 471 -20.58 7.19 3.50
C THR A 471 -20.14 7.61 4.91
N LEU A 472 -20.94 8.44 5.56
CA LEU A 472 -20.84 8.80 6.97
C LEU A 472 -21.74 7.89 7.81
N THR A 473 -21.14 7.05 8.65
CA THR A 473 -21.85 6.15 9.55
C THR A 473 -22.49 6.89 10.73
N ALA A 474 -23.43 6.24 11.41
CA ALA A 474 -24.11 6.82 12.59
C ALA A 474 -23.16 7.15 13.77
N ASP A 475 -21.99 6.51 13.85
CA ASP A 475 -20.93 6.79 14.83
C ASP A 475 -19.89 7.82 14.34
N GLY A 476 -20.15 8.49 13.21
CA GLY A 476 -19.32 9.58 12.69
C GLY A 476 -18.05 9.12 11.98
N GLN A 477 -18.01 7.89 11.46
CA GLN A 477 -16.89 7.38 10.68
C GLN A 477 -17.17 7.52 9.18
N TYR A 478 -16.14 7.90 8.42
CA TYR A 478 -16.17 7.92 6.97
C TYR A 478 -15.78 6.53 6.43
N VAL A 479 -16.60 5.95 5.57
CA VAL A 479 -16.41 4.62 4.99
C VAL A 479 -16.81 4.58 3.51
N ASN A 480 -16.30 3.60 2.77
CA ASN A 480 -16.66 3.34 1.36
C ASN A 480 -16.46 4.53 0.40
N PRO A 481 -15.25 5.11 0.31
CA PRO A 481 -14.99 6.14 -0.69
C PRO A 481 -15.18 5.59 -2.10
N HIS A 482 -16.05 6.26 -2.85
CA HIS A 482 -16.33 6.00 -4.24
C HIS A 482 -15.49 6.95 -5.10
N CYS A 483 -14.27 6.51 -5.43
CA CYS A 483 -13.34 7.19 -6.32
C CYS A 483 -13.76 6.90 -7.77
N LYS A 484 -14.59 7.77 -8.33
CA LYS A 484 -15.24 7.62 -9.63
C LYS A 484 -14.24 7.84 -10.77
N PRO A 485 -14.44 7.24 -11.95
CA PRO A 485 -13.73 7.66 -13.15
C PRO A 485 -14.20 9.06 -13.58
N ASP A 486 -13.51 9.66 -14.54
CA ASP A 486 -14.05 10.77 -15.32
C ASP A 486 -15.30 10.33 -16.09
N PHE A 487 -16.00 11.29 -16.71
CA PHE A 487 -17.30 11.04 -17.32
C PHE A 487 -17.24 9.88 -18.32
N ASN A 488 -18.03 8.84 -18.05
CA ASN A 488 -18.02 7.58 -18.76
C ASN A 488 -19.45 7.20 -19.12
N LEU A 489 -19.83 7.49 -20.36
CA LEU A 489 -21.20 7.34 -20.82
C LEU A 489 -21.68 5.90 -20.79
N ASP A 490 -20.86 4.94 -21.24
CA ASP A 490 -21.28 3.54 -21.26
C ASP A 490 -21.31 2.93 -19.84
N TYR A 491 -20.49 3.42 -18.91
CA TYR A 491 -20.62 3.09 -17.49
C TYR A 491 -21.86 3.73 -16.87
N LEU A 492 -22.17 4.99 -17.18
CA LEU A 492 -23.39 5.68 -16.75
C LEU A 492 -24.65 4.94 -17.21
N ARG A 493 -24.66 4.46 -18.46
CA ARG A 493 -25.75 3.63 -19.01
C ARG A 493 -25.84 2.24 -18.38
N SER A 494 -24.76 1.77 -17.76
CA SER A 494 -24.74 0.50 -17.02
C SER A 494 -25.05 0.69 -15.54
N LEU A 495 -24.76 1.85 -14.96
CA LEU A 495 -24.89 2.15 -13.53
C LEU A 495 -24.97 3.67 -13.31
N PRO A 496 -25.97 4.20 -12.59
CA PRO A 496 -26.09 5.63 -12.28
C PRO A 496 -25.03 6.07 -11.24
N TYR A 497 -23.76 6.13 -11.64
CA TYR A 497 -22.61 6.23 -10.72
C TYR A 497 -22.25 7.65 -10.26
N ILE A 498 -22.81 8.69 -10.88
CA ILE A 498 -22.41 10.10 -10.65
C ILE A 498 -22.65 10.55 -9.20
N GLY A 499 -23.71 10.08 -8.54
CA GLY A 499 -23.92 10.27 -7.10
C GLY A 499 -24.48 11.64 -6.71
N GLY A 500 -24.22 12.03 -5.45
CA GLY A 500 -24.98 13.06 -4.72
C GLY A 500 -24.62 14.51 -5.01
N LEU A 501 -23.33 14.89 -4.94
CA LEU A 501 -22.93 16.28 -5.18
C LEU A 501 -22.72 16.54 -6.67
N LEU A 502 -23.83 16.87 -7.34
CA LEU A 502 -23.92 17.24 -8.74
C LEU A 502 -24.35 18.71 -8.86
N LEU A 503 -23.57 19.52 -9.57
CA LEU A 503 -23.92 20.89 -9.92
C LEU A 503 -24.05 21.02 -11.43
N ILE A 504 -25.09 21.70 -11.87
CA ILE A 504 -25.38 22.01 -13.27
C ILE A 504 -25.38 23.54 -13.46
N ARG A 505 -24.83 23.99 -14.57
CA ARG A 505 -24.85 25.41 -14.92
C ARG A 505 -26.31 25.84 -15.12
N HIS A 506 -26.67 26.97 -14.56
CA HIS A 506 -28.08 27.38 -14.45
C HIS A 506 -28.77 27.50 -15.81
N ASP A 507 -28.08 28.02 -16.82
CA ASP A 507 -28.58 28.13 -18.20
C ASP A 507 -28.87 26.77 -18.85
N LEU A 508 -28.05 25.75 -18.59
CA LEU A 508 -28.29 24.38 -19.03
C LEU A 508 -29.47 23.78 -18.29
N PHE A 509 -29.57 23.97 -16.97
CA PHE A 509 -30.73 23.52 -16.20
C PHE A 509 -32.04 24.14 -16.72
N GLU A 510 -32.04 25.43 -17.05
CA GLU A 510 -33.16 26.13 -17.68
C GLU A 510 -33.48 25.57 -19.07
N ALA A 511 -32.47 25.37 -19.92
CA ALA A 511 -32.64 24.81 -21.26
C ALA A 511 -33.23 23.38 -21.26
N LEU A 512 -33.00 22.62 -20.18
CA LEU A 512 -33.55 21.29 -19.97
C LEU A 512 -34.96 21.30 -19.35
N GLY A 513 -35.46 22.46 -18.91
CA GLY A 513 -36.74 22.59 -18.21
C GLY A 513 -36.72 22.10 -16.75
N GLY A 514 -35.53 21.96 -16.15
CA GLY A 514 -35.35 21.46 -14.78
C GLY A 514 -35.44 19.94 -14.64
N PHE A 515 -35.84 19.46 -13.46
CA PHE A 515 -36.11 18.05 -13.18
C PHE A 515 -37.41 17.59 -13.86
N ASP A 516 -37.49 16.33 -14.29
CA ASP A 516 -38.74 15.77 -14.80
C ASP A 516 -39.44 14.96 -13.67
N PRO A 517 -40.61 15.39 -13.18
CA PRO A 517 -41.34 14.69 -12.12
C PRO A 517 -41.68 13.23 -12.44
N ALA A 518 -41.70 12.83 -13.73
CA ALA A 518 -41.95 11.45 -14.12
C ALA A 518 -40.87 10.48 -13.64
N PHE A 519 -39.66 10.97 -13.37
CA PHE A 519 -38.50 10.16 -12.95
C PHE A 519 -38.12 10.34 -11.48
N GLU A 520 -39.01 10.84 -10.63
CA GLU A 520 -38.78 10.91 -9.18
C GLU A 520 -38.26 9.56 -8.63
N GLY A 521 -37.23 9.58 -7.78
CA GLY A 521 -36.42 8.45 -7.36
C GLY A 521 -35.13 8.24 -8.18
N ALA A 522 -35.07 8.75 -9.41
CA ALA A 522 -33.93 8.69 -10.33
C ALA A 522 -33.74 10.03 -11.09
N GLU A 523 -34.18 11.13 -10.49
CA GLU A 523 -34.18 12.48 -11.06
C GLU A 523 -32.80 13.01 -11.44
N ASP A 524 -31.78 12.70 -10.64
CA ASP A 524 -30.38 13.00 -10.91
C ASP A 524 -29.89 12.25 -12.16
N TYR A 525 -30.22 10.96 -12.25
CA TYR A 525 -29.85 10.12 -13.39
C TYR A 525 -30.50 10.59 -14.70
N ASP A 526 -31.81 10.89 -14.69
CA ASP A 526 -32.48 11.46 -15.86
C ASP A 526 -31.92 12.84 -16.24
N LEU A 527 -31.66 13.72 -15.26
CA LEU A 527 -31.10 15.05 -15.52
C LEU A 527 -29.74 14.96 -16.22
N VAL A 528 -28.85 14.08 -15.74
CA VAL A 528 -27.54 13.85 -16.36
C VAL A 528 -27.70 13.33 -17.80
N LEU A 529 -28.60 12.36 -18.03
CA LEU A 529 -28.83 11.81 -19.37
C LEU A 529 -29.33 12.88 -20.34
N ARG A 530 -30.30 13.72 -19.92
CA ARG A 530 -30.79 14.85 -20.72
C ARG A 530 -29.73 15.93 -20.93
N ALA A 531 -28.94 16.23 -19.91
CA ALA A 531 -27.82 17.16 -20.01
C ALA A 531 -26.81 16.67 -21.06
N TRP A 532 -26.40 15.40 -21.00
CA TRP A 532 -25.50 14.82 -21.99
C TRP A 532 -26.08 14.86 -23.41
N GLU A 533 -27.37 14.54 -23.59
CA GLU A 533 -28.05 14.65 -24.90
C GLU A 533 -27.99 16.07 -25.47
N HIS A 534 -28.26 17.08 -24.63
CA HIS A 534 -28.20 18.49 -25.01
C HIS A 534 -26.76 18.94 -25.35
N LEU A 535 -25.79 18.56 -24.51
CA LEU A 535 -24.38 18.86 -24.73
C LEU A 535 -23.85 18.21 -26.00
N GLN A 536 -24.27 16.97 -26.30
CA GLN A 536 -23.93 16.29 -27.54
C GLN A 536 -24.55 16.99 -28.75
N ALA A 537 -25.81 17.43 -28.66
CA ALA A 537 -26.50 18.14 -29.74
C ALA A 537 -25.90 19.53 -30.04
N THR A 538 -25.36 20.21 -29.02
CA THR A 538 -24.69 21.52 -29.15
C THR A 538 -23.22 21.41 -29.56
N GLY A 539 -22.68 20.19 -29.64
CA GLY A 539 -21.27 19.94 -30.00
C GLY A 539 -20.28 20.07 -28.84
N ALA A 540 -20.75 20.38 -27.63
CA ALA A 540 -19.91 20.43 -26.42
C ALA A 540 -19.49 19.03 -25.95
N GLY A 541 -20.42 18.07 -26.01
CA GLY A 541 -20.22 16.65 -25.68
C GLY A 541 -19.67 16.42 -24.26
N ASP A 542 -18.94 15.32 -24.09
CA ASP A 542 -18.38 14.87 -22.81
C ASP A 542 -17.45 15.90 -22.15
N LYS A 543 -16.77 16.75 -22.94
CA LYS A 543 -15.81 17.75 -22.42
C LYS A 543 -16.45 18.84 -21.57
N ALA A 544 -17.76 19.03 -21.69
CA ALA A 544 -18.53 19.94 -20.86
C ALA A 544 -18.97 19.32 -19.52
N ILE A 545 -18.61 18.06 -19.24
CA ILE A 545 -18.90 17.39 -17.97
C ILE A 545 -17.60 17.23 -17.19
N GLY A 546 -17.48 18.02 -16.12
CA GLY A 546 -16.33 18.02 -15.22
C GLY A 546 -16.45 17.02 -14.09
N HIS A 547 -15.32 16.41 -13.75
CA HIS A 547 -15.18 15.58 -12.56
C HIS A 547 -14.17 16.24 -11.63
N VAL A 548 -14.64 16.68 -10.46
CA VAL A 548 -13.76 17.10 -9.37
C VAL A 548 -13.46 15.83 -8.57
N ALA A 549 -12.39 15.14 -8.94
CA ALA A 549 -11.92 13.88 -8.35
C ALA A 549 -11.39 14.10 -6.93
N GLU A 550 -12.30 14.46 -6.02
CA GLU A 550 -12.12 14.72 -4.61
C GLU A 550 -13.36 14.24 -3.85
N VAL A 551 -13.16 13.57 -2.71
CA VAL A 551 -14.27 13.10 -1.86
C VAL A 551 -14.87 14.30 -1.12
N LEU A 552 -15.80 15.02 -1.75
CA LEU A 552 -16.35 16.29 -1.24
C LEU A 552 -17.74 16.15 -0.62
N TYR A 553 -18.37 14.99 -0.81
CA TYR A 553 -19.72 14.69 -0.34
C TYR A 553 -19.72 13.47 0.59
N HIS A 554 -20.32 13.64 1.77
CA HIS A 554 -20.37 12.61 2.80
C HIS A 554 -21.83 12.21 3.04
N ARG A 555 -22.20 11.07 2.47
CA ARG A 555 -23.58 10.57 2.52
C ARG A 555 -23.88 9.96 3.87
N ALA A 556 -24.80 10.52 4.64
CA ALA A 556 -25.22 9.91 5.89
C ALA A 556 -25.89 8.55 5.62
N GLN A 557 -25.54 7.53 6.41
CA GLN A 557 -26.11 6.19 6.26
C GLN A 557 -27.66 6.25 6.26
N GLY A 558 -28.28 5.61 5.26
CA GLY A 558 -29.72 5.64 5.00
C GLY A 558 -30.31 6.96 4.50
N SER A 559 -29.49 7.93 4.07
CA SER A 559 -29.99 9.19 3.52
C SER A 559 -30.62 9.02 2.14
N GLY A 560 -31.49 9.95 1.79
CA GLY A 560 -32.27 9.96 0.57
C GLY A 560 -33.57 10.71 0.78
N HIS A 561 -33.96 11.52 -0.19
CA HIS A 561 -35.16 12.34 -0.12
C HIS A 561 -36.43 11.64 -0.64
N THR A 562 -36.28 10.62 -1.49
CA THR A 562 -37.42 9.94 -2.11
C THR A 562 -38.13 9.01 -1.13
N LYS A 563 -39.47 8.97 -1.19
CA LYS A 563 -40.30 8.04 -0.42
C LYS A 563 -40.57 6.72 -1.16
N LYS A 564 -40.06 6.59 -2.38
CA LYS A 564 -40.25 5.41 -3.23
C LYS A 564 -39.48 4.20 -2.69
N SER A 565 -40.03 3.01 -2.91
CA SER A 565 -39.38 1.74 -2.59
C SER A 565 -38.25 1.41 -3.60
N VAL A 566 -37.39 0.42 -3.29
CA VAL A 566 -36.30 -0.01 -4.20
C VAL A 566 -36.85 -0.34 -5.58
N PRO A 567 -37.91 -1.18 -5.69
CA PRO A 567 -38.38 -1.58 -7.00
C PRO A 567 -38.89 -0.38 -7.81
N GLU A 568 -39.50 0.61 -7.16
CA GLU A 568 -39.96 1.84 -7.81
C GLU A 568 -38.80 2.71 -8.29
N ILE A 569 -37.73 2.84 -7.49
CA ILE A 569 -36.51 3.56 -7.86
C ILE A 569 -35.81 2.87 -9.04
N LEU A 570 -35.66 1.54 -9.00
CA LEU A 570 -35.07 0.76 -10.08
C LEU A 570 -35.88 0.87 -11.37
N ALA A 571 -37.22 0.82 -11.27
CA ALA A 571 -38.11 1.01 -12.41
C ALA A 571 -38.00 2.43 -12.99
N ALA A 572 -37.91 3.46 -12.14
CA ALA A 572 -37.69 4.83 -12.59
C ALA A 572 -36.35 4.99 -13.33
N GLY A 573 -35.27 4.39 -12.81
CA GLY A 573 -33.96 4.40 -13.47
C GLY A 573 -33.96 3.69 -14.82
N GLN A 574 -34.61 2.52 -14.91
CA GLN A 574 -34.78 1.81 -16.19
C GLN A 574 -35.59 2.64 -17.19
N ALA A 575 -36.66 3.28 -16.73
CA ALA A 575 -37.50 4.14 -17.56
C ALA A 575 -36.73 5.38 -18.06
N ALA A 576 -35.91 6.01 -17.21
CA ALA A 576 -35.06 7.14 -17.57
C ALA A 576 -34.06 6.76 -18.67
N LEU A 577 -33.38 5.63 -18.53
CA LEU A 577 -32.45 5.12 -19.54
C LEU A 577 -33.15 4.73 -20.85
N GLN A 578 -34.36 4.16 -20.79
CA GLN A 578 -35.14 3.87 -21.99
C GLN A 578 -35.60 5.16 -22.68
N ALA A 579 -35.97 6.19 -21.92
CA ALA A 579 -36.33 7.51 -22.45
C ALA A 579 -35.13 8.20 -23.11
N HIS A 580 -33.93 8.06 -22.56
CA HIS A 580 -32.68 8.52 -23.18
C HIS A 580 -32.48 7.94 -24.58
N PHE A 581 -32.57 6.62 -24.75
CA PHE A 581 -32.46 6.00 -26.08
C PHE A 581 -33.57 6.44 -27.03
N LYS A 582 -34.79 6.63 -26.52
CA LYS A 582 -35.91 7.15 -27.31
C LYS A 582 -35.64 8.56 -27.84
N ARG A 583 -35.08 9.45 -27.00
CA ARG A 583 -34.73 10.84 -27.39
C ARG A 583 -33.60 10.86 -28.44
N LEU A 584 -32.65 9.92 -28.34
CA LEU A 584 -31.59 9.74 -29.34
C LEU A 584 -32.06 9.03 -30.63
N GLY A 585 -33.29 8.51 -30.68
CA GLY A 585 -33.79 7.74 -31.82
C GLY A 585 -33.12 6.37 -31.99
N ILE A 586 -32.61 5.79 -30.89
CA ILE A 586 -31.89 4.51 -30.89
C ILE A 586 -32.84 3.41 -30.41
N ALA A 587 -33.01 2.35 -31.21
CA ALA A 587 -33.82 1.19 -30.87
C ALA A 587 -33.09 0.20 -29.93
N ALA A 588 -32.47 0.72 -28.87
CA ALA A 588 -31.80 -0.09 -27.86
C ALA A 588 -32.82 -0.62 -26.83
N GLU A 589 -32.60 -1.85 -26.36
CA GLU A 589 -33.39 -2.47 -25.31
C GLU A 589 -32.64 -2.37 -23.97
N VAL A 590 -33.33 -1.88 -22.94
CA VAL A 590 -32.79 -1.78 -21.58
C VAL A 590 -33.28 -2.94 -20.73
N GLN A 591 -32.36 -3.79 -20.31
CA GLN A 591 -32.61 -4.96 -19.46
C GLN A 591 -32.01 -4.75 -18.06
N PRO A 592 -32.51 -5.46 -17.02
CA PRO A 592 -31.80 -5.55 -15.75
C PRO A 592 -30.36 -6.07 -15.95
N GLY A 593 -29.41 -5.43 -15.28
CA GLY A 593 -28.00 -5.84 -15.28
C GLY A 593 -27.73 -7.05 -14.38
N PRO A 594 -26.45 -7.45 -14.23
CA PRO A 594 -26.05 -8.60 -13.42
C PRO A 594 -26.37 -8.46 -11.92
N PHE A 595 -26.56 -7.24 -11.44
CA PHE A 595 -27.01 -6.92 -10.09
C PHE A 595 -27.72 -5.56 -10.09
N PRO A 596 -28.70 -5.30 -9.20
CA PRO A 596 -29.28 -3.98 -9.10
C PRO A 596 -28.28 -3.00 -8.42
N PRO A 597 -28.25 -1.71 -8.79
CA PRO A 597 -29.17 -1.02 -9.70
C PRO A 597 -28.66 -1.01 -11.16
N ALA A 598 -27.79 -1.95 -11.54
CA ALA A 598 -27.17 -1.94 -12.85
C ALA A 598 -28.14 -2.33 -13.98
N PHE A 599 -27.83 -1.88 -15.19
CA PHE A 599 -28.56 -2.15 -16.42
C PHE A 599 -27.66 -2.82 -17.46
N ARG A 600 -28.30 -3.55 -18.38
CA ARG A 600 -27.68 -4.05 -19.61
C ARG A 600 -28.39 -3.42 -20.79
N VAL A 601 -27.62 -2.80 -21.68
CA VAL A 601 -28.12 -2.25 -22.94
C VAL A 601 -27.84 -3.23 -24.06
N ARG A 602 -28.89 -3.69 -24.75
CA ARG A 602 -28.76 -4.47 -25.99
C ARG A 602 -28.89 -3.54 -27.19
N TRP A 603 -27.81 -3.40 -27.94
CA TRP A 603 -27.75 -2.54 -29.12
C TRP A 603 -28.31 -3.25 -30.35
N PRO A 604 -29.06 -2.55 -31.23
CA PRO A 604 -29.57 -3.13 -32.45
C PRO A 604 -28.44 -3.34 -33.46
N LEU A 605 -28.39 -4.51 -34.10
CA LEU A 605 -27.55 -4.74 -35.27
C LEU A 605 -28.25 -4.21 -36.53
N PRO A 606 -27.48 -3.69 -37.52
CA PRO A 606 -28.04 -3.32 -38.81
C PRO A 606 -28.62 -4.56 -39.52
N GLU A 607 -29.63 -4.34 -40.37
CA GLU A 607 -30.27 -5.40 -41.16
C GLU A 607 -29.25 -6.14 -42.03
N ILE A 608 -28.39 -5.39 -42.71
CA ILE A 608 -27.22 -5.91 -43.41
C ILE A 608 -26.05 -5.91 -42.44
N LYS A 609 -25.70 -7.09 -41.95
CA LYS A 609 -24.59 -7.31 -41.04
C LYS A 609 -23.24 -7.10 -41.76
N PRO A 610 -22.40 -6.15 -41.31
CA PRO A 610 -21.08 -5.91 -41.90
C PRO A 610 -20.18 -7.14 -41.81
N LEU A 611 -19.29 -7.30 -42.80
CA LEU A 611 -18.33 -8.40 -42.79
C LEU A 611 -17.23 -8.14 -41.75
N VAL A 612 -16.96 -9.12 -40.88
CA VAL A 612 -15.84 -9.10 -39.92
C VAL A 612 -14.71 -10.00 -40.42
N SER A 613 -13.50 -9.47 -40.56
CA SER A 613 -12.30 -10.26 -40.81
C SER A 613 -11.59 -10.57 -39.50
N ILE A 614 -11.61 -11.83 -39.09
CA ILE A 614 -10.94 -12.31 -37.89
C ILE A 614 -9.49 -12.66 -38.24
N LEU A 615 -8.54 -12.03 -37.57
CA LEU A 615 -7.10 -12.08 -37.85
C LEU A 615 -6.42 -12.88 -36.74
N VAL A 616 -5.86 -14.04 -37.07
CA VAL A 616 -5.24 -14.95 -36.09
C VAL A 616 -3.76 -15.17 -36.41
N PRO A 617 -2.84 -14.37 -35.81
CA PRO A 617 -1.41 -14.58 -35.97
C PRO A 617 -0.92 -15.82 -35.23
N THR A 618 -0.06 -16.60 -35.88
CA THR A 618 0.47 -17.84 -35.34
C THR A 618 1.90 -18.10 -35.78
N ARG A 619 2.62 -18.84 -34.93
CA ARG A 619 3.88 -19.50 -35.25
C ARG A 619 3.97 -20.77 -34.42
N ASN A 620 3.87 -21.93 -35.08
CA ASN A 620 3.82 -23.25 -34.45
C ASN A 620 2.60 -23.41 -33.51
N GLN A 621 2.68 -24.39 -32.60
CA GLN A 621 1.72 -24.65 -31.51
C GLN A 621 0.29 -24.95 -31.99
N ILE A 622 0.18 -25.87 -32.94
CA ILE A 622 -1.08 -26.35 -33.52
C ILE A 622 -2.22 -26.56 -32.52
N GLY A 623 -1.95 -27.09 -31.31
CA GLY A 623 -3.01 -27.37 -30.33
C GLY A 623 -3.81 -26.13 -29.91
N PHE A 624 -3.15 -24.98 -29.79
CA PHE A 624 -3.83 -23.71 -29.51
C PHE A 624 -4.56 -23.20 -30.75
N LEU A 625 -3.86 -23.12 -31.88
CA LEU A 625 -4.40 -22.62 -33.14
C LEU A 625 -5.66 -23.37 -33.58
N GLN A 626 -5.61 -24.70 -33.56
CA GLN A 626 -6.72 -25.55 -33.97
C GLN A 626 -7.95 -25.31 -33.09
N ARG A 627 -7.77 -25.28 -31.76
CA ARG A 627 -8.86 -25.01 -30.81
C ARG A 627 -9.48 -23.62 -31.03
N CYS A 628 -8.66 -22.61 -31.29
CA CYS A 628 -9.13 -21.28 -31.62
C CYS A 628 -10.00 -21.30 -32.88
N VAL A 629 -9.47 -21.82 -33.99
CA VAL A 629 -10.16 -21.91 -35.29
C VAL A 629 -11.48 -22.69 -35.19
N GLU A 630 -11.45 -23.86 -34.56
CA GLU A 630 -12.63 -24.71 -34.38
C GLU A 630 -13.69 -24.01 -33.52
N SER A 631 -13.31 -23.40 -32.40
CA SER A 631 -14.27 -22.70 -31.53
C SER A 631 -14.95 -21.52 -32.26
N VAL A 632 -14.21 -20.77 -33.07
CA VAL A 632 -14.78 -19.66 -33.87
C VAL A 632 -15.77 -20.21 -34.89
N ILE A 633 -15.43 -21.27 -35.61
CA ILE A 633 -16.30 -21.86 -36.64
C ILE A 633 -17.56 -22.48 -36.03
N GLU A 634 -17.42 -23.22 -34.93
CA GLU A 634 -18.51 -23.99 -34.31
C GLU A 634 -19.47 -23.13 -33.50
N LYS A 635 -18.97 -22.09 -32.81
CA LYS A 635 -19.77 -21.29 -31.88
C LYS A 635 -20.34 -20.03 -32.49
N THR A 636 -19.64 -19.37 -33.41
CA THR A 636 -20.02 -18.01 -33.83
C THR A 636 -21.33 -17.99 -34.62
N LYS A 637 -22.37 -17.40 -34.03
CA LYS A 637 -23.69 -17.24 -34.64
C LYS A 637 -23.73 -16.12 -35.68
N TYR A 638 -22.92 -15.08 -35.50
CA TYR A 638 -22.83 -13.97 -36.43
C TYR A 638 -22.53 -14.48 -37.85
N PRO A 639 -23.34 -14.17 -38.87
CA PRO A 639 -23.26 -14.86 -40.15
C PRO A 639 -22.18 -14.31 -41.09
N ALA A 640 -21.78 -13.05 -40.92
CA ALA A 640 -20.91 -12.34 -41.85
C ALA A 640 -19.49 -12.20 -41.29
N TYR A 641 -18.72 -13.29 -41.33
CA TYR A 641 -17.29 -13.25 -40.98
C TYR A 641 -16.44 -14.10 -41.92
N GLU A 642 -15.17 -13.72 -42.03
CA GLU A 642 -14.07 -14.54 -42.56
C GLU A 642 -12.98 -14.71 -41.50
N LEU A 643 -12.20 -15.79 -41.61
CA LEU A 643 -11.07 -16.09 -40.73
C LEU A 643 -9.77 -16.15 -41.53
N ILE A 644 -8.78 -15.36 -41.14
CA ILE A 644 -7.45 -15.27 -41.77
C ILE A 644 -6.41 -15.70 -40.74
N VAL A 645 -5.83 -16.88 -40.94
CA VAL A 645 -4.70 -17.37 -40.14
C VAL A 645 -3.41 -16.81 -40.72
N ILE A 646 -2.62 -16.10 -39.92
CA ILE A 646 -1.41 -15.41 -40.36
C ILE A 646 -0.21 -16.21 -39.87
N ASP A 647 0.43 -16.94 -40.76
CA ASP A 647 1.55 -17.81 -40.44
C ASP A 647 2.89 -17.06 -40.59
N ASN A 648 3.66 -16.97 -39.50
CA ASN A 648 5.01 -16.40 -39.50
C ASN A 648 6.05 -17.50 -39.36
N ASP A 649 6.40 -18.13 -40.47
CA ASP A 649 7.43 -19.17 -40.56
C ASP A 649 7.27 -20.25 -39.49
N SER A 650 6.07 -20.86 -39.42
CA SER A 650 5.91 -22.11 -38.67
C SER A 650 6.84 -23.17 -39.29
N ASP A 651 7.56 -23.89 -38.43
CA ASP A 651 8.58 -24.87 -38.81
C ASP A 651 8.30 -26.29 -38.26
N ASP A 652 7.31 -26.43 -37.38
CA ASP A 652 6.87 -27.75 -36.93
C ASP A 652 5.95 -28.42 -37.97
N ALA A 653 6.19 -29.72 -38.18
CA ALA A 653 5.56 -30.47 -39.26
C ALA A 653 4.05 -30.62 -39.11
N ASP A 654 3.51 -30.61 -37.89
CA ASP A 654 2.08 -30.74 -37.63
C ASP A 654 1.36 -29.44 -38.01
N THR A 655 1.86 -28.29 -37.53
CA THR A 655 1.32 -26.97 -37.88
C THR A 655 1.38 -26.73 -39.38
N CYS A 656 2.49 -27.04 -40.05
CA CYS A 656 2.60 -26.90 -41.51
C CYS A 656 1.54 -27.71 -42.24
N ARG A 657 1.36 -29.00 -41.89
CA ARG A 657 0.33 -29.85 -42.49
C ARG A 657 -1.09 -29.31 -42.30
N TYR A 658 -1.38 -28.77 -41.11
CA TYR A 658 -2.69 -28.20 -40.80
C TYR A 658 -2.97 -26.95 -41.65
N LEU A 659 -1.99 -26.05 -41.79
CA LEU A 659 -2.10 -24.85 -42.61
C LEU A 659 -2.24 -25.18 -44.10
N ASP A 660 -1.44 -26.12 -44.62
CA ASP A 660 -1.53 -26.58 -46.01
C ASP A 660 -2.89 -27.20 -46.31
N ALA A 661 -3.48 -27.92 -45.35
CA ALA A 661 -4.83 -28.49 -45.47
C ALA A 661 -5.93 -27.42 -45.51
N ILE A 662 -5.74 -26.30 -44.78
CA ILE A 662 -6.65 -25.15 -44.87
C ILE A 662 -6.54 -24.50 -46.25
N GLU A 663 -5.32 -24.22 -46.73
CA GLU A 663 -5.07 -23.60 -48.04
C GLU A 663 -5.66 -24.44 -49.19
N ALA A 664 -5.48 -25.78 -49.13
CA ALA A 664 -6.02 -26.70 -50.14
C ALA A 664 -7.56 -26.66 -50.26
N ARG A 665 -8.25 -26.22 -49.20
CA ARG A 665 -9.72 -26.17 -49.12
C ARG A 665 -10.28 -24.75 -49.21
N GLU A 666 -9.45 -23.74 -49.43
CA GLU A 666 -9.87 -22.33 -49.48
C GLU A 666 -11.01 -22.11 -50.49
N ALA A 667 -10.88 -22.68 -51.69
CA ALA A 667 -11.91 -22.58 -52.73
C ALA A 667 -13.23 -23.26 -52.33
N GLU A 668 -13.18 -24.40 -51.64
CA GLU A 668 -14.36 -25.11 -51.13
C GLU A 668 -15.08 -24.31 -50.04
N LEU A 669 -14.31 -23.58 -49.23
CA LEU A 669 -14.81 -22.73 -48.15
C LEU A 669 -15.22 -21.34 -48.64
N ALA A 670 -15.26 -21.11 -49.96
CA ALA A 670 -15.54 -19.81 -50.59
C ALA A 670 -14.65 -18.67 -50.05
N GLY A 671 -13.43 -19.01 -49.64
CA GLY A 671 -12.49 -18.10 -48.99
C GLY A 671 -12.90 -17.67 -47.58
N ARG A 672 -13.87 -18.32 -46.93
CA ARG A 672 -14.30 -17.99 -45.55
C ARG A 672 -13.23 -18.29 -44.50
N LEU A 673 -12.31 -19.21 -44.79
CA LEU A 673 -11.12 -19.52 -44.01
C LEU A 673 -9.90 -19.51 -44.93
N ARG A 674 -8.86 -18.75 -44.57
CA ARG A 674 -7.68 -18.50 -45.42
C ARG A 674 -6.41 -18.51 -44.59
N VAL A 675 -5.29 -18.86 -45.20
CA VAL A 675 -3.96 -18.71 -44.62
C VAL A 675 -3.22 -17.59 -45.36
N LEU A 676 -2.58 -16.69 -44.61
CA LEU A 676 -1.68 -15.67 -45.12
C LEU A 676 -0.27 -15.98 -44.64
N ARG A 677 0.63 -16.34 -45.55
CA ARG A 677 2.05 -16.57 -45.24
C ARG A 677 2.79 -15.23 -45.13
N GLN A 678 3.40 -14.97 -43.98
CA GLN A 678 4.11 -13.74 -43.67
C GLN A 678 5.52 -14.07 -43.11
N PRO A 679 6.49 -14.42 -43.99
CA PRO A 679 7.82 -14.83 -43.56
C PRO A 679 8.66 -13.65 -43.02
N GLY A 680 9.62 -13.95 -42.14
CA GLY A 680 10.57 -12.98 -41.57
C GLY A 680 10.60 -12.94 -40.04
N PRO A 681 11.37 -12.00 -39.44
CA PRO A 681 11.47 -11.86 -37.99
C PRO A 681 10.10 -11.64 -37.35
N PHE A 682 9.85 -12.29 -36.21
CA PHE A 682 8.57 -12.18 -35.51
C PHE A 682 8.27 -10.74 -35.11
N ASN A 683 7.17 -10.20 -35.65
CA ASN A 683 6.65 -8.87 -35.37
C ASN A 683 5.12 -8.93 -35.43
N PHE A 684 4.49 -8.96 -34.26
CA PHE A 684 3.05 -9.12 -34.12
C PHE A 684 2.30 -7.99 -34.83
N SER A 685 2.79 -6.75 -34.68
CA SER A 685 2.22 -5.56 -35.32
C SER A 685 2.27 -5.66 -36.84
N ALA A 686 3.42 -6.05 -37.42
CA ALA A 686 3.57 -6.17 -38.87
C ALA A 686 2.71 -7.30 -39.46
N MET A 687 2.57 -8.43 -38.77
CA MET A 687 1.70 -9.53 -39.18
C MET A 687 0.24 -9.09 -39.26
N ASN A 688 -0.26 -8.46 -38.20
CA ASN A 688 -1.64 -7.99 -38.15
C ASN A 688 -1.91 -6.87 -39.17
N ASN A 689 -0.98 -5.93 -39.36
CA ASN A 689 -1.11 -4.90 -40.39
C ASN A 689 -1.15 -5.49 -41.81
N ALA A 690 -0.35 -6.53 -42.09
CA ALA A 690 -0.39 -7.21 -43.38
C ALA A 690 -1.74 -7.90 -43.63
N ALA A 691 -2.26 -8.57 -42.61
CA ALA A 691 -3.57 -9.22 -42.67
C ALA A 691 -4.72 -8.21 -42.78
N ALA A 692 -4.65 -7.09 -42.06
CA ALA A 692 -5.61 -5.98 -42.17
C ALA A 692 -5.70 -5.43 -43.61
N ARG A 693 -4.57 -5.33 -44.32
CA ARG A 693 -4.55 -4.95 -45.74
C ARG A 693 -5.22 -6.00 -46.64
N ALA A 694 -5.01 -7.29 -46.34
CA ALA A 694 -5.57 -8.41 -47.11
C ALA A 694 -7.04 -8.75 -46.76
N ALA A 695 -7.54 -8.24 -45.63
CA ALA A 695 -8.88 -8.44 -45.10
C ALA A 695 -9.95 -7.79 -46.00
N ARG A 696 -11.08 -8.47 -46.17
CA ARG A 696 -12.23 -8.00 -46.96
C ARG A 696 -13.32 -7.35 -46.12
N GLY A 697 -13.29 -7.54 -44.81
CA GLY A 697 -14.29 -7.04 -43.88
C GLY A 697 -14.21 -5.54 -43.65
N ASP A 698 -15.36 -4.96 -43.34
CA ASP A 698 -15.48 -3.56 -42.88
C ASP A 698 -14.96 -3.40 -41.44
N TYR A 699 -14.91 -4.52 -40.71
CA TYR A 699 -14.38 -4.63 -39.36
C TYR A 699 -13.27 -5.68 -39.29
N LEU A 700 -12.28 -5.42 -38.45
CA LEU A 700 -11.16 -6.32 -38.17
C LEU A 700 -11.27 -6.78 -36.72
N LEU A 701 -11.16 -8.08 -36.49
CA LEU A 701 -11.03 -8.64 -35.15
C LEU A 701 -9.61 -9.19 -34.98
N LEU A 702 -8.79 -8.54 -34.17
CA LEU A 702 -7.51 -9.10 -33.72
C LEU A 702 -7.82 -10.19 -32.69
N LEU A 703 -7.36 -11.41 -32.94
CA LEU A 703 -7.64 -12.57 -32.10
C LEU A 703 -6.37 -13.41 -31.92
N ASN A 704 -5.92 -13.59 -30.68
CA ASN A 704 -4.76 -14.44 -30.43
C ASN A 704 -5.07 -15.92 -30.70
N ASN A 705 -4.08 -16.67 -31.19
CA ASN A 705 -4.22 -18.08 -31.53
C ASN A 705 -4.47 -19.01 -30.34
N ASP A 706 -4.28 -18.56 -29.10
CA ASP A 706 -4.50 -19.29 -27.85
C ASP A 706 -5.82 -18.89 -27.15
N THR A 707 -6.78 -18.41 -27.92
CA THR A 707 -8.14 -18.07 -27.45
C THR A 707 -9.18 -19.13 -27.84
N ALA A 708 -10.34 -19.11 -27.19
CA ALA A 708 -11.50 -19.89 -27.61
C ALA A 708 -12.83 -19.22 -27.24
N ALA A 709 -13.80 -19.18 -28.17
CA ALA A 709 -15.13 -18.62 -27.92
C ALA A 709 -15.97 -19.53 -26.99
N LEU A 710 -16.63 -18.94 -25.98
CA LEU A 710 -17.43 -19.69 -25.01
C LEU A 710 -18.94 -19.70 -25.30
N HIS A 711 -19.48 -18.60 -25.82
CA HIS A 711 -20.90 -18.43 -26.14
C HIS A 711 -21.09 -18.14 -27.63
N ASP A 712 -22.28 -18.39 -28.17
CA ASP A 712 -22.54 -18.29 -29.61
C ASP A 712 -22.81 -16.85 -30.08
N ASP A 713 -23.33 -16.00 -29.19
CA ASP A 713 -23.66 -14.59 -29.42
C ASP A 713 -22.50 -13.62 -29.13
N TRP A 714 -21.30 -14.12 -28.83
CA TRP A 714 -20.15 -13.30 -28.43
C TRP A 714 -19.79 -12.21 -29.46
N LEU A 715 -19.82 -12.53 -30.76
CA LEU A 715 -19.51 -11.59 -31.83
C LEU A 715 -20.70 -10.67 -32.15
N ASP A 716 -21.95 -11.14 -31.99
CA ASP A 716 -23.14 -10.30 -32.07
C ASP A 716 -23.09 -9.18 -31.00
N GLU A 717 -22.69 -9.52 -29.78
CA GLU A 717 -22.51 -8.56 -28.68
C GLU A 717 -21.43 -7.52 -29.00
N MET A 718 -20.24 -7.95 -29.47
CA MET A 718 -19.19 -7.00 -29.84
C MET A 718 -19.61 -6.10 -31.02
N MET A 719 -20.27 -6.68 -32.03
CA MET A 719 -20.74 -5.93 -33.19
C MET A 719 -21.85 -4.94 -32.83
N GLY A 720 -22.71 -5.25 -31.85
CA GLY A 720 -23.72 -4.32 -31.34
C GLY A 720 -23.12 -3.00 -30.86
N HIS A 721 -21.96 -3.06 -30.22
CA HIS A 721 -21.18 -1.87 -29.85
C HIS A 721 -20.40 -1.28 -31.02
N ALA A 722 -19.73 -2.09 -31.83
CA ALA A 722 -18.80 -1.61 -32.87
C ALA A 722 -19.47 -0.84 -34.01
N VAL A 723 -20.74 -1.13 -34.30
CA VAL A 723 -21.50 -0.40 -35.34
C VAL A 723 -21.90 1.01 -34.90
N ARG A 724 -21.74 1.35 -33.62
CA ARG A 724 -21.98 2.72 -33.14
C ARG A 724 -20.97 3.68 -33.78
N PRO A 725 -21.41 4.88 -34.21
CA PRO A 725 -20.52 5.83 -34.89
C PRO A 725 -19.45 6.42 -33.97
N ASP A 726 -19.71 6.51 -32.66
CA ASP A 726 -18.81 7.03 -31.62
C ASP A 726 -17.82 5.99 -31.09
N VAL A 727 -17.94 4.72 -31.47
CA VAL A 727 -17.08 3.62 -31.00
C VAL A 727 -16.05 3.27 -32.06
N GLY A 728 -14.77 3.28 -31.67
CA GLY A 728 -13.67 2.87 -32.53
C GLY A 728 -13.25 1.43 -32.30
N ILE A 729 -13.20 0.99 -31.03
CA ILE A 729 -12.74 -0.33 -30.62
C ILE A 729 -13.69 -0.96 -29.59
N VAL A 730 -13.86 -2.28 -29.68
CA VAL A 730 -14.57 -3.08 -28.68
C VAL A 730 -13.69 -4.24 -28.18
N GLY A 731 -13.56 -4.39 -26.87
CA GLY A 731 -12.85 -5.50 -26.22
C GLY A 731 -13.80 -6.44 -25.47
N ALA A 732 -13.46 -7.72 -25.45
CA ALA A 732 -14.19 -8.77 -24.75
C ALA A 732 -13.67 -9.02 -23.33
N LYS A 733 -14.43 -9.74 -22.49
CA LYS A 733 -13.91 -10.31 -21.24
C LYS A 733 -13.22 -11.64 -21.53
N LEU A 734 -12.01 -11.81 -20.99
CA LEU A 734 -11.22 -13.02 -21.19
C LEU A 734 -11.00 -13.73 -19.87
N LEU A 735 -11.13 -15.06 -19.88
CA LEU A 735 -10.87 -15.92 -18.75
C LEU A 735 -9.67 -16.83 -19.01
N TYR A 736 -8.90 -17.12 -17.98
CA TYR A 736 -7.95 -18.23 -18.00
C TYR A 736 -8.68 -19.57 -18.09
N PRO A 737 -7.99 -20.65 -18.50
CA PRO A 737 -8.56 -22.00 -18.52
C PRO A 737 -9.08 -22.49 -17.15
N ASP A 738 -8.55 -21.94 -16.05
CA ASP A 738 -9.03 -22.23 -14.69
C ASP A 738 -10.29 -21.43 -14.29
N GLY A 739 -10.86 -20.68 -15.23
CA GLY A 739 -12.08 -19.89 -15.08
C GLY A 739 -11.88 -18.49 -14.52
N LYS A 740 -10.67 -18.15 -14.05
CA LYS A 740 -10.40 -16.83 -13.46
C LYS A 740 -10.30 -15.75 -14.53
N ILE A 741 -10.52 -14.50 -14.14
CA ILE A 741 -10.38 -13.34 -15.02
C ILE A 741 -8.93 -13.21 -15.49
N GLN A 742 -8.75 -13.11 -16.81
CA GLN A 742 -7.49 -12.76 -17.47
C GLN A 742 -7.52 -11.31 -17.96
N HIS A 743 -8.67 -10.84 -18.45
CA HIS A 743 -8.87 -9.46 -18.89
C HIS A 743 -10.31 -9.02 -18.64
N ALA A 744 -10.44 -7.86 -18.01
CA ALA A 744 -11.69 -7.14 -17.83
C ALA A 744 -11.42 -5.63 -17.97
N GLY A 745 -10.71 -5.25 -19.04
CA GLY A 745 -10.16 -3.92 -19.23
C GLY A 745 -8.64 -3.83 -19.02
N VAL A 746 -8.06 -2.67 -19.36
CA VAL A 746 -6.68 -2.28 -19.05
C VAL A 746 -6.68 -0.89 -18.43
N ILE A 747 -5.89 -0.68 -17.39
CA ILE A 747 -5.65 0.63 -16.76
C ILE A 747 -4.24 1.10 -17.10
N LEU A 748 -4.11 2.34 -17.57
CA LEU A 748 -2.81 2.94 -17.88
C LEU A 748 -2.05 3.33 -16.61
N GLY A 749 -0.72 3.30 -16.67
CA GLY A 749 0.17 3.62 -15.55
C GLY A 749 0.25 2.56 -14.44
N MET A 750 -0.68 1.60 -14.44
CA MET A 750 -0.74 0.54 -13.44
C MET A 750 0.44 -0.42 -13.61
N ARG A 751 1.22 -0.63 -12.54
CA ARG A 751 2.39 -1.51 -12.46
C ARG A 751 3.38 -1.37 -13.63
N GLY A 752 3.53 -0.18 -14.18
CA GLY A 752 4.31 0.08 -15.39
C GLY A 752 3.54 0.97 -16.35
N PRO A 753 3.69 0.82 -17.68
CA PRO A 753 2.90 1.61 -18.61
C PRO A 753 1.41 1.29 -18.62
N ALA A 754 1.01 0.04 -18.42
CA ALA A 754 -0.38 -0.39 -18.39
C ALA A 754 -0.48 -1.84 -17.88
N GLU A 755 -1.58 -2.19 -17.21
CA GLU A 755 -1.83 -3.54 -16.69
C GLU A 755 -3.33 -3.88 -16.61
N HIS A 756 -3.63 -5.18 -16.54
CA HIS A 756 -4.98 -5.72 -16.42
C HIS A 756 -5.47 -5.71 -14.96
N PRO A 757 -6.52 -4.93 -14.61
CA PRO A 757 -7.16 -5.05 -13.30
C PRO A 757 -7.90 -6.39 -13.16
N PHE A 758 -8.12 -6.81 -11.91
CA PHE A 758 -8.89 -8.02 -11.54
C PHE A 758 -8.30 -9.35 -12.04
N ILE A 759 -7.07 -9.35 -12.55
CA ILE A 759 -6.40 -10.56 -13.04
C ILE A 759 -6.30 -11.61 -11.92
N GLY A 760 -6.67 -12.86 -12.22
CA GLY A 760 -6.68 -13.95 -11.25
C GLY A 760 -7.87 -13.97 -10.29
N ARG A 761 -8.85 -13.06 -10.44
CA ARG A 761 -10.08 -13.09 -9.64
C ARG A 761 -11.14 -14.02 -10.24
N ALA A 762 -12.18 -14.35 -9.48
CA ALA A 762 -13.28 -15.18 -9.94
C ALA A 762 -14.09 -14.48 -11.07
N PRO A 763 -14.67 -15.21 -12.03
CA PRO A 763 -15.39 -14.61 -13.15
C PRO A 763 -16.63 -13.82 -12.71
N GLU A 764 -17.27 -14.24 -11.61
CA GLU A 764 -18.40 -13.59 -10.93
C GLU A 764 -18.00 -12.49 -9.95
N ASP A 765 -16.72 -12.16 -9.81
CA ASP A 765 -16.31 -10.97 -9.08
C ASP A 765 -16.86 -9.73 -9.81
N ARG A 766 -17.55 -8.85 -9.08
CA ARG A 766 -18.06 -7.59 -9.63
C ARG A 766 -16.93 -6.60 -9.87
N GLY A 767 -15.81 -6.73 -9.15
CA GLY A 767 -14.73 -5.77 -9.11
C GLY A 767 -15.14 -4.47 -8.41
N TYR A 768 -14.28 -3.46 -8.50
CA TYR A 768 -14.52 -2.14 -7.91
C TYR A 768 -15.77 -1.51 -8.54
N PHE A 769 -16.80 -1.25 -7.73
CA PHE A 769 -18.10 -0.70 -8.15
C PHE A 769 -18.70 -1.37 -9.40
N GLY A 770 -18.53 -2.69 -9.55
CA GLY A 770 -19.14 -3.44 -10.65
C GLY A 770 -18.36 -3.42 -11.96
N ARG A 771 -17.19 -2.77 -12.01
CA ARG A 771 -16.43 -2.55 -13.25
C ARG A 771 -15.95 -3.84 -13.95
N ALA A 772 -15.88 -4.99 -13.28
CA ALA A 772 -15.54 -6.26 -13.94
C ALA A 772 -16.74 -6.94 -14.64
N GLN A 773 -17.95 -6.41 -14.47
CA GLN A 773 -19.21 -6.99 -14.95
C GLN A 773 -20.12 -6.00 -15.69
N LEU A 774 -19.70 -4.75 -15.85
CA LEU A 774 -20.47 -3.72 -16.52
C LEU A 774 -19.77 -3.21 -17.77
N VAL A 775 -20.57 -2.88 -18.78
CA VAL A 775 -20.07 -2.23 -20.00
C VAL A 775 -19.57 -0.84 -19.61
N GLN A 776 -18.41 -0.47 -20.13
CA GLN A 776 -17.85 0.86 -19.87
C GLN A 776 -16.88 1.27 -20.97
N ASP A 777 -16.67 2.57 -21.08
CA ASP A 777 -15.57 3.11 -21.87
C ASP A 777 -14.27 2.99 -21.08
N LEU A 778 -13.21 2.47 -21.69
CA LEU A 778 -11.87 2.40 -21.10
C LEU A 778 -10.87 3.17 -21.95
N SER A 779 -9.64 3.31 -21.44
CA SER A 779 -8.56 3.86 -22.25
C SER A 779 -7.94 2.83 -23.19
N ALA A 780 -7.92 1.56 -22.79
CA ALA A 780 -7.44 0.48 -23.62
C ALA A 780 -8.09 -0.87 -23.29
N VAL A 781 -8.07 -1.76 -24.27
CA VAL A 781 -8.40 -3.19 -24.17
C VAL A 781 -7.30 -4.01 -24.83
N THR A 782 -7.24 -5.30 -24.55
CA THR A 782 -6.14 -6.15 -25.06
C THR A 782 -6.37 -6.61 -26.50
N GLY A 783 -5.28 -6.70 -27.27
CA GLY A 783 -5.26 -7.26 -28.63
C GLY A 783 -5.54 -8.76 -28.70
N ALA A 784 -5.68 -9.45 -27.56
CA ALA A 784 -6.05 -10.86 -27.55
C ALA A 784 -7.46 -11.12 -28.09
N CYS A 785 -8.39 -10.17 -27.94
CA CYS A 785 -9.69 -10.14 -28.63
C CYS A 785 -10.18 -8.69 -28.73
N LEU A 786 -9.87 -8.05 -29.86
CA LEU A 786 -10.12 -6.61 -30.09
C LEU A 786 -10.76 -6.40 -31.46
N LEU A 787 -11.97 -5.85 -31.48
CA LEU A 787 -12.73 -5.54 -32.68
C LEU A 787 -12.58 -4.05 -33.01
N VAL A 788 -12.23 -3.72 -34.26
CA VAL A 788 -12.00 -2.34 -34.72
C VAL A 788 -12.56 -2.15 -36.12
N ARG A 789 -13.10 -0.97 -36.41
CA ARG A 789 -13.51 -0.62 -37.79
C ARG A 789 -12.27 -0.50 -38.67
N LYS A 790 -12.26 -1.15 -39.84
CA LYS A 790 -11.09 -1.16 -40.74
C LYS A 790 -10.65 0.24 -41.15
N SER A 791 -11.61 1.11 -41.49
CA SER A 791 -11.33 2.50 -41.85
C SER A 791 -10.69 3.31 -40.73
N VAL A 792 -11.06 3.05 -39.47
CA VAL A 792 -10.43 3.67 -38.29
C VAL A 792 -9.02 3.13 -38.09
N TYR A 793 -8.84 1.81 -38.21
CA TYR A 793 -7.52 1.18 -38.12
C TYR A 793 -6.55 1.76 -39.16
N GLU A 794 -6.99 1.94 -40.40
CA GLU A 794 -6.21 2.57 -41.47
C GLU A 794 -5.95 4.06 -41.20
N GLN A 795 -6.96 4.80 -40.73
CA GLN A 795 -6.86 6.22 -40.40
C GLN A 795 -5.77 6.50 -39.36
N VAL A 796 -5.66 5.66 -38.33
CA VAL A 796 -4.67 5.83 -37.25
C VAL A 796 -3.32 5.16 -37.54
N GLY A 797 -3.15 4.59 -38.74
CA GLY A 797 -1.91 3.95 -39.17
C GLY A 797 -1.68 2.53 -38.63
N GLY A 798 -2.72 1.85 -38.14
CA GLY A 798 -2.64 0.47 -37.66
C GLY A 798 -1.79 0.30 -36.40
N LEU A 799 -1.21 -0.89 -36.22
CA LEU A 799 -0.26 -1.18 -35.12
C LEU A 799 1.13 -0.63 -35.46
N ASP A 800 1.88 -0.14 -34.48
CA ASP A 800 3.24 0.40 -34.69
C ASP A 800 4.26 -0.74 -34.88
N GLU A 801 4.76 -0.90 -36.09
CA GLU A 801 5.70 -1.98 -36.44
C GLU A 801 7.15 -1.72 -35.97
N THR A 802 7.43 -0.50 -35.46
CA THR A 802 8.79 -0.05 -35.12
C THR A 802 9.01 -0.05 -33.61
N ASP A 803 8.19 0.72 -32.89
CA ASP A 803 8.36 0.97 -31.45
C ASP A 803 7.59 -0.03 -30.58
N PHE A 804 6.58 -0.72 -31.12
CA PHE A 804 5.74 -1.68 -30.39
C PHE A 804 5.56 -2.98 -31.19
N LYS A 805 6.62 -3.78 -31.33
CA LYS A 805 6.61 -4.98 -32.19
C LYS A 805 5.84 -6.15 -31.58
N VAL A 806 5.90 -6.29 -30.25
CA VAL A 806 5.30 -7.43 -29.53
C VAL A 806 4.48 -7.00 -28.33
N SER A 807 4.98 -6.08 -27.49
CA SER A 807 4.25 -5.59 -26.31
C SER A 807 3.66 -4.19 -26.55
N TYR A 808 2.58 -3.88 -25.85
CA TYR A 808 1.89 -2.57 -25.84
C TYR A 808 1.33 -2.07 -27.18
N ASN A 809 1.37 -2.89 -28.23
CA ASN A 809 0.88 -2.50 -29.56
C ASN A 809 -0.65 -2.25 -29.57
N ASP A 810 -1.38 -3.03 -28.80
CA ASP A 810 -2.81 -2.91 -28.56
C ASP A 810 -3.14 -1.64 -27.76
N ILE A 811 -2.34 -1.33 -26.74
CA ILE A 811 -2.47 -0.10 -25.95
C ILE A 811 -2.22 1.13 -26.83
N ASP A 812 -1.12 1.15 -27.61
CA ASP A 812 -0.83 2.24 -28.54
C ASP A 812 -1.96 2.45 -29.56
N LEU A 813 -2.51 1.36 -30.13
CA LEU A 813 -3.65 1.44 -31.03
C LEU A 813 -4.88 2.05 -30.35
N CYS A 814 -5.24 1.59 -29.15
CA CYS A 814 -6.36 2.16 -28.40
C CYS A 814 -6.18 3.65 -28.15
N LEU A 815 -4.98 4.08 -27.76
CA LEU A 815 -4.68 5.49 -27.50
C LEU A 815 -4.76 6.35 -28.76
N LYS A 816 -4.24 5.88 -29.91
CA LYS A 816 -4.39 6.60 -31.19
C LYS A 816 -5.86 6.70 -31.63
N VAL A 817 -6.66 5.66 -31.42
CA VAL A 817 -8.10 5.69 -31.71
C VAL A 817 -8.84 6.68 -30.80
N ARG A 818 -8.45 6.77 -29.53
CA ARG A 818 -8.98 7.79 -28.60
C ARG A 818 -8.60 9.21 -29.02
N GLU A 819 -7.37 9.44 -29.45
CA GLU A 819 -6.96 10.75 -29.99
C GLU A 819 -7.76 11.16 -31.24
N ALA A 820 -8.24 10.18 -32.01
CA ALA A 820 -9.18 10.42 -33.11
C ALA A 820 -10.63 10.74 -32.66
N GLY A 821 -10.88 10.82 -31.35
CA GLY A 821 -12.17 11.18 -30.77
C GLY A 821 -13.17 10.01 -30.65
N LEU A 822 -12.69 8.76 -30.76
CA LEU A 822 -13.54 7.56 -30.70
C LEU A 822 -13.38 6.82 -29.37
N ARG A 823 -14.46 6.17 -28.93
CA ARG A 823 -14.50 5.39 -27.69
C ARG A 823 -13.88 4.01 -27.84
N ILE A 824 -13.34 3.51 -26.74
CA ILE A 824 -12.88 2.12 -26.58
C ILE A 824 -13.81 1.47 -25.56
N VAL A 825 -14.66 0.56 -26.01
CA VAL A 825 -15.70 -0.05 -25.16
C VAL A 825 -15.24 -1.43 -24.71
N PHE A 826 -15.30 -1.69 -23.41
CA PHE A 826 -15.22 -3.03 -22.86
C PHE A 826 -16.63 -3.58 -22.63
N THR A 827 -16.92 -4.78 -23.16
CA THR A 827 -18.15 -5.51 -22.84
C THR A 827 -17.84 -6.80 -22.07
N PRO A 828 -18.43 -6.99 -20.87
CA PRO A 828 -18.29 -8.22 -20.09
C PRO A 828 -19.14 -9.37 -20.66
N PHE A 829 -20.01 -9.07 -21.63
CA PHE A 829 -20.99 -10.00 -22.17
C PHE A 829 -20.50 -10.75 -23.42
N SER A 830 -19.33 -10.39 -23.95
CA SER A 830 -18.58 -11.21 -24.90
C SER A 830 -17.46 -11.92 -24.14
N LEU A 831 -17.53 -13.25 -24.03
CA LEU A 831 -16.67 -14.04 -23.16
C LEU A 831 -15.86 -15.07 -23.97
N LEU A 832 -14.54 -15.04 -23.80
CA LEU A 832 -13.61 -16.00 -24.41
C LEU A 832 -12.64 -16.56 -23.36
N LEU A 833 -12.10 -17.75 -23.62
CA LEU A 833 -10.92 -18.26 -22.92
C LEU A 833 -9.65 -17.72 -23.57
N HIS A 834 -8.59 -17.54 -22.77
CA HIS A 834 -7.26 -17.15 -23.22
C HIS A 834 -6.19 -17.75 -22.28
N GLU A 835 -5.23 -18.48 -22.83
CA GLU A 835 -4.19 -19.19 -22.05
C GLU A 835 -3.11 -18.24 -21.47
N GLY A 836 -3.00 -17.01 -21.97
CA GLY A 836 -2.21 -15.93 -21.38
C GLY A 836 -0.71 -16.12 -21.50
N SER A 837 -0.16 -15.78 -22.68
CA SER A 837 1.27 -15.91 -23.01
C SER A 837 1.80 -17.35 -22.95
N ALA A 838 0.94 -18.36 -22.96
CA ALA A 838 1.33 -19.77 -23.08
C ALA A 838 2.07 -20.02 -24.41
N SER A 839 1.68 -19.31 -25.47
CA SER A 839 2.38 -19.32 -26.76
C SER A 839 3.80 -18.74 -26.72
N GLN A 840 4.12 -17.93 -25.70
CA GLN A 840 5.46 -17.40 -25.46
C GLN A 840 6.27 -18.24 -24.45
N LYS A 841 5.63 -19.18 -23.75
CA LYS A 841 6.21 -20.05 -22.71
C LYS A 841 6.34 -21.51 -23.18
N GLY A 842 6.74 -21.72 -24.43
CA GLY A 842 7.04 -23.07 -24.94
C GLY A 842 8.12 -23.76 -24.12
N LYS A 843 8.17 -25.11 -24.16
CA LYS A 843 9.01 -26.04 -23.35
C LYS A 843 10.55 -25.85 -23.42
N VAL A 844 11.05 -24.71 -23.88
CA VAL A 844 12.48 -24.38 -24.02
C VAL A 844 12.91 -23.16 -23.16
N GLU A 845 12.01 -22.32 -22.66
CA GLU A 845 12.39 -21.12 -21.90
C GLU A 845 12.58 -21.41 -20.38
N ALA A 846 13.67 -22.10 -20.04
CA ALA A 846 14.17 -22.18 -18.65
C ALA A 846 15.27 -21.13 -18.35
N ALA A 847 15.68 -20.33 -19.35
CA ALA A 847 16.67 -19.26 -19.22
C ALA A 847 16.11 -17.93 -19.79
N PRO A 848 16.39 -16.78 -19.14
CA PRO A 848 15.97 -15.48 -19.65
C PRO A 848 16.66 -15.14 -20.98
N ASP A 849 15.88 -14.90 -22.03
CA ASP A 849 16.36 -14.37 -23.32
C ASP A 849 16.65 -12.87 -23.18
N GLU A 850 17.94 -12.51 -23.20
CA GLU A 850 18.42 -11.13 -23.08
C GLU A 850 17.86 -10.23 -24.19
N ALA A 851 17.67 -10.74 -25.41
CA ALA A 851 17.12 -9.97 -26.52
C ALA A 851 15.64 -9.64 -26.29
N LYS A 852 14.87 -10.59 -25.72
CA LYS A 852 13.46 -10.40 -25.33
C LYS A 852 13.33 -9.36 -24.22
N LEU A 853 14.17 -9.43 -23.18
CA LEU A 853 14.20 -8.45 -22.09
C LEU A 853 14.58 -7.05 -22.59
N LYS A 854 15.60 -6.95 -23.45
CA LYS A 854 16.03 -5.68 -24.04
C LYS A 854 14.94 -5.06 -24.93
N ARG A 855 14.25 -5.87 -25.75
CA ARG A 855 13.10 -5.42 -26.54
C ARG A 855 11.99 -4.90 -25.62
N TYR A 856 11.58 -5.69 -24.62
CA TYR A 856 10.52 -5.30 -23.70
C TYR A 856 10.85 -4.00 -22.96
N ALA A 857 12.09 -3.82 -22.50
CA ALA A 857 12.53 -2.56 -21.90
C ALA A 857 12.45 -1.37 -22.88
N ALA A 858 12.83 -1.57 -24.16
CA ALA A 858 12.75 -0.53 -25.18
C ALA A 858 11.29 -0.16 -25.54
N GLU A 859 10.40 -1.14 -25.66
CA GLU A 859 8.96 -0.93 -25.90
C GLU A 859 8.32 -0.23 -24.68
N LYS A 860 8.72 -0.60 -23.46
CA LYS A 860 8.31 0.08 -22.21
C LYS A 860 8.75 1.55 -22.21
N ASP A 861 10.01 1.83 -22.56
CA ASP A 861 10.53 3.20 -22.68
C ASP A 861 9.81 3.99 -23.80
N ALA A 862 9.43 3.34 -24.91
CA ALA A 862 8.64 3.97 -25.97
C ALA A 862 7.24 4.39 -25.48
N MET A 863 6.59 3.58 -24.63
CA MET A 863 5.32 3.97 -24.00
C MET A 863 5.46 5.24 -23.15
N TYR A 864 6.49 5.32 -22.30
CA TYR A 864 6.72 6.53 -21.51
C TYR A 864 7.07 7.73 -22.39
N ARG A 865 7.88 7.59 -23.44
CA ARG A 865 8.17 8.70 -24.35
C ARG A 865 6.93 9.22 -25.06
N LYS A 866 6.01 8.34 -25.46
CA LYS A 866 4.89 8.67 -26.34
C LYS A 866 3.62 9.07 -25.58
N TRP A 867 3.35 8.43 -24.44
CA TRP A 867 2.02 8.44 -23.81
C TRP A 867 2.00 8.87 -22.34
N LEU A 868 3.12 9.31 -21.76
CA LEU A 868 3.25 9.53 -20.31
C LEU A 868 2.11 10.35 -19.65
N PRO A 869 1.61 11.46 -20.22
CA PRO A 869 0.49 12.19 -19.62
C PRO A 869 -0.76 11.32 -19.45
N GLN A 870 -1.11 10.52 -20.46
CA GLN A 870 -2.24 9.58 -20.43
C GLN A 870 -1.97 8.41 -19.48
N LEU A 871 -0.71 7.96 -19.36
CA LEU A 871 -0.35 6.92 -18.40
C LEU A 871 -0.50 7.39 -16.95
N ALA A 872 -0.26 8.67 -16.70
CA ALA A 872 -0.41 9.25 -15.36
C ALA A 872 -1.88 9.46 -14.99
N PHE A 873 -2.69 9.91 -15.94
CA PHE A 873 -4.09 10.29 -15.76
C PHE A 873 -4.99 9.55 -16.75
N ASP A 874 -5.24 8.27 -16.46
CA ASP A 874 -6.23 7.49 -17.19
C ASP A 874 -7.64 7.97 -16.79
N PRO A 875 -8.48 8.48 -17.72
CA PRO A 875 -9.84 8.93 -17.38
C PRO A 875 -10.74 7.81 -16.82
N ALA A 876 -10.40 6.54 -17.05
CA ALA A 876 -11.11 5.41 -16.47
C ALA A 876 -10.62 5.02 -15.06
N TYR A 877 -9.66 5.75 -14.49
CA TYR A 877 -9.04 5.42 -13.20
C TYR A 877 -8.77 6.66 -12.34
N ASN A 878 -9.43 6.72 -11.19
CA ASN A 878 -9.33 7.86 -10.29
C ASN A 878 -7.90 8.05 -9.74
N ARG A 879 -7.44 9.30 -9.62
CA ARG A 879 -6.09 9.64 -9.14
C ARG A 879 -5.81 9.24 -7.68
N HIS A 880 -6.85 9.13 -6.85
CA HIS A 880 -6.71 8.66 -5.46
C HIS A 880 -6.45 7.15 -5.37
N LEU A 881 -6.53 6.41 -6.48
CA LEU A 881 -6.25 4.99 -6.53
C LEU A 881 -4.80 4.71 -6.94
N SER A 882 -4.20 3.69 -6.33
CA SER A 882 -2.78 3.40 -6.47
C SER A 882 -2.42 2.75 -7.79
N LEU A 883 -1.39 3.28 -8.45
CA LEU A 883 -0.79 2.66 -9.64
C LEU A 883 0.13 1.48 -9.31
N ALA A 884 0.50 1.31 -8.04
CA ALA A 884 1.45 0.27 -7.63
C ALA A 884 0.83 -1.14 -7.53
N SER A 885 -0.50 -1.25 -7.65
CA SER A 885 -1.25 -2.50 -7.49
C SER A 885 -2.25 -2.72 -8.63
N THR A 886 -2.60 -3.98 -8.91
CA THR A 886 -3.73 -4.32 -9.79
C THR A 886 -5.10 -4.23 -9.09
N GLU A 887 -5.07 -4.00 -7.78
CA GLU A 887 -6.23 -3.82 -6.93
C GLU A 887 -6.59 -2.33 -6.88
N PHE A 888 -7.88 -2.01 -6.81
CA PHE A 888 -8.37 -0.63 -6.64
C PHE A 888 -8.22 -0.20 -5.18
N LEU A 889 -6.97 0.01 -4.76
CA LEU A 889 -6.60 0.48 -3.44
C LEU A 889 -6.43 1.99 -3.45
N LEU A 890 -6.82 2.64 -2.36
CA LEU A 890 -6.45 4.03 -2.13
C LEU A 890 -4.93 4.16 -2.05
N ASP A 891 -4.37 5.19 -2.69
CA ASP A 891 -2.94 5.45 -2.64
C ASP A 891 -2.53 5.99 -1.27
N ASP A 892 -1.48 5.44 -0.70
CA ASP A 892 -0.99 5.79 0.63
C ASP A 892 0.04 6.93 0.60
N GLN A 893 0.40 7.43 -0.60
CA GLN A 893 1.31 8.56 -0.78
C GLN A 893 0.50 9.84 -1.05
N PRO A 894 0.42 10.80 -0.09
CA PRO A 894 -0.34 12.03 -0.28
C PRO A 894 0.11 12.87 -1.49
N CYS A 895 1.36 12.73 -1.94
CA CYS A 895 1.87 13.45 -3.10
C CYS A 895 1.34 12.93 -4.45
N LEU A 896 0.82 11.70 -4.50
CA LEU A 896 0.31 11.09 -5.74
C LEU A 896 -1.20 11.26 -5.92
N SER A 897 -1.88 11.60 -4.83
CA SER A 897 -3.33 11.78 -4.73
C SER A 897 -3.73 13.25 -4.62
N TRP A 898 -2.78 14.17 -4.81
CA TRP A 898 -3.01 15.61 -4.80
C TRP A 898 -3.63 16.11 -6.11
N ASP A 899 -4.39 17.21 -6.05
CA ASP A 899 -4.91 17.87 -7.24
C ASP A 899 -3.80 18.49 -8.11
N PRO A 900 -3.51 17.96 -9.32
CA PRO A 900 -2.38 18.41 -10.12
C PRO A 900 -2.50 19.88 -10.59
N GLU A 901 -3.73 20.41 -10.68
CA GLU A 901 -3.99 21.79 -11.10
C GLU A 901 -3.82 22.80 -9.96
N TRP A 902 -4.03 22.38 -8.71
CA TRP A 902 -3.85 23.23 -7.53
C TRP A 902 -2.37 23.42 -7.15
N ARG A 903 -1.78 24.51 -7.67
CA ARG A 903 -0.35 24.89 -7.51
C ARG A 903 -0.14 26.29 -6.88
N PRO A 904 -0.58 26.54 -5.64
CA PRO A 904 -0.41 27.83 -4.95
C PRO A 904 1.04 28.16 -4.55
N ARG A 905 1.93 27.16 -4.47
CA ARG A 905 3.35 27.29 -4.07
C ARG A 905 4.21 26.25 -4.83
N PRO A 906 5.54 26.38 -4.83
CA PRO A 906 6.41 25.38 -5.45
C PRO A 906 6.23 23.99 -4.83
N ARG A 907 6.19 22.96 -5.70
CA ARG A 907 6.09 21.55 -5.32
C ARG A 907 7.46 20.93 -5.18
N ILE A 908 7.77 20.42 -3.99
CA ILE A 908 9.06 19.81 -3.69
C ILE A 908 8.85 18.37 -3.22
N LEU A 909 9.44 17.41 -3.94
CA LEU A 909 9.56 16.03 -3.47
C LEU A 909 10.91 15.84 -2.81
N VAL A 910 10.92 15.37 -1.57
CA VAL A 910 12.17 15.05 -0.89
C VAL A 910 12.27 13.54 -0.61
N HIS A 911 13.45 12.98 -0.91
CA HIS A 911 13.78 11.58 -0.70
C HIS A 911 15.00 11.49 0.21
N PRO A 912 14.78 11.41 1.54
CA PRO A 912 15.88 11.29 2.48
C PRO A 912 16.57 9.92 2.36
N ALA A 913 17.79 9.85 2.88
CA ALA A 913 18.54 8.60 2.94
C ALA A 913 18.05 7.69 4.07
N ASP A 914 17.55 8.32 5.14
CA ASP A 914 17.07 7.71 6.38
C ASP A 914 16.06 8.67 7.04
N ARG A 915 15.29 8.14 8.01
CA ARG A 915 14.46 8.96 8.91
C ARG A 915 15.18 9.26 10.24
N GLU A 916 16.50 9.12 10.24
CA GLU A 916 17.35 9.18 11.42
C GLU A 916 18.61 9.99 11.13
N GLY A 917 19.12 10.79 12.07
CA GLY A 917 20.39 11.48 11.84
C GLY A 917 20.35 12.47 10.66
N CYS A 918 21.11 12.21 9.60
CA CYS A 918 21.35 13.20 8.54
C CYS A 918 20.12 13.48 7.65
N GLY A 919 19.23 12.51 7.44
CA GLY A 919 17.98 12.74 6.70
C GLY A 919 17.08 13.74 7.41
N GLU A 920 17.04 13.69 8.74
CA GLU A 920 16.27 14.66 9.53
C GLU A 920 16.78 16.08 9.39
N TYR A 921 18.09 16.31 9.59
CA TYR A 921 18.64 17.66 9.61
C TYR A 921 18.78 18.29 8.22
N ARG A 922 19.02 17.49 7.18
CA ARG A 922 19.24 17.97 5.82
C ARG A 922 17.98 18.05 4.97
N ILE A 923 17.01 17.18 5.21
CA ILE A 923 15.86 17.03 4.32
C ILE A 923 14.54 17.20 5.08
N ILE A 924 14.28 16.38 6.09
CA ILE A 924 12.94 16.26 6.68
C ILE A 924 12.59 17.51 7.48
N SER A 925 13.49 17.98 8.37
CA SER A 925 13.26 19.19 9.17
C SER A 925 13.16 20.45 8.30
N PRO A 926 14.06 20.72 7.32
CA PRO A 926 13.90 21.85 6.41
C PRO A 926 12.57 21.80 5.63
N MET A 927 12.21 20.64 5.06
CA MET A 927 10.94 20.49 4.33
C MET A 927 9.73 20.73 5.24
N ARG A 928 9.73 20.15 6.44
CA ARG A 928 8.68 20.34 7.45
C ARG A 928 8.53 21.81 7.86
N ALA A 929 9.65 22.52 8.07
CA ALA A 929 9.65 23.93 8.45
C ALA A 929 9.15 24.82 7.31
N LEU A 930 9.58 24.58 6.06
CA LEU A 930 9.09 25.27 4.87
C LEU A 930 7.57 25.10 4.67
N ASN A 931 7.06 23.88 4.84
CA ASN A 931 5.63 23.59 4.78
C ASN A 931 4.86 24.32 5.89
N ARG A 932 5.36 24.30 7.15
CA ARG A 932 4.73 25.03 8.27
C ARG A 932 4.69 26.54 8.06
N ALA A 933 5.70 27.10 7.39
CA ALA A 933 5.75 28.50 7.01
C ALA A 933 4.85 28.85 5.79
N GLY A 934 4.23 27.86 5.15
CA GLY A 934 3.37 28.06 3.98
C GLY A 934 4.13 28.48 2.72
N MET A 935 5.43 28.18 2.65
CA MET A 935 6.32 28.57 1.54
C MET A 935 6.32 27.54 0.40
N THR A 936 5.98 26.28 0.70
CA THR A 936 6.07 25.14 -0.22
C THR A 936 4.85 24.24 -0.12
N GLN A 937 4.59 23.50 -1.20
CA GLN A 937 3.80 22.27 -1.20
C GLN A 937 4.75 21.09 -1.26
N GLY A 938 5.26 20.67 -0.11
CA GLY A 938 6.32 19.65 -0.06
C GLY A 938 5.90 18.32 0.54
N TRP A 939 6.49 17.24 0.04
CA TRP A 939 6.24 15.89 0.54
C TRP A 939 7.54 15.11 0.70
N GLU A 940 7.57 14.24 1.70
CA GLU A 940 8.63 13.26 1.91
C GLU A 940 8.19 11.89 1.38
N THR A 941 9.09 11.19 0.69
CA THR A 941 8.88 9.77 0.37
C THR A 941 10.19 8.97 0.46
N MET A 942 10.06 7.68 0.76
CA MET A 942 11.15 6.70 0.65
C MET A 942 10.98 5.78 -0.57
N ARG A 943 9.93 5.99 -1.38
CA ARG A 943 9.61 5.17 -2.55
C ARG A 943 10.25 5.78 -3.79
N LEU A 944 10.84 4.92 -4.62
CA LEU A 944 11.24 5.28 -5.98
C LEU A 944 10.01 5.16 -6.88
N PHE A 945 9.48 6.29 -7.33
CA PHE A 945 8.31 6.31 -8.19
C PHE A 945 8.61 5.83 -9.61
N GLU A 946 7.63 5.18 -10.24
CA GLU A 946 7.63 4.94 -11.69
C GLU A 946 7.31 6.24 -12.44
N PRO A 947 7.66 6.36 -13.74
CA PRO A 947 7.44 7.60 -14.49
C PRO A 947 5.99 8.12 -14.44
N ALA A 948 4.99 7.24 -14.52
CA ALA A 948 3.58 7.63 -14.44
C ALA A 948 3.21 8.22 -13.07
N GLU A 949 3.72 7.66 -11.97
CA GLU A 949 3.53 8.20 -10.61
C GLU A 949 4.23 9.55 -10.45
N MET A 950 5.46 9.67 -10.94
CA MET A 950 6.20 10.94 -10.91
C MET A 950 5.51 12.02 -11.75
N GLN A 951 4.85 11.65 -12.86
CA GLN A 951 4.01 12.54 -13.66
C GLN A 951 2.72 12.96 -12.93
N ARG A 952 2.14 12.10 -12.07
CA ARG A 952 0.97 12.49 -11.25
C ARG A 952 1.31 13.61 -10.29
N MET A 953 2.47 13.51 -9.65
CA MET A 953 2.96 14.55 -8.75
C MET A 953 3.39 15.81 -9.51
N ASP A 954 4.15 15.61 -10.59
CA ASP A 954 4.78 16.64 -11.42
C ASP A 954 5.48 17.74 -10.55
N PRO A 955 6.52 17.35 -9.77
CA PRO A 955 7.19 18.26 -8.86
C PRO A 955 8.07 19.28 -9.60
N ASP A 956 8.14 20.50 -9.06
CA ASP A 956 9.07 21.52 -9.55
C ASP A 956 10.53 21.14 -9.17
N VAL A 957 10.71 20.52 -8.00
CA VAL A 957 12.02 20.11 -7.47
C VAL A 957 11.97 18.68 -6.90
N LEU A 958 13.00 17.89 -7.21
CA LEU A 958 13.29 16.59 -6.60
C LEU A 958 14.59 16.67 -5.80
N VAL A 959 14.52 16.57 -4.48
CA VAL A 959 15.68 16.54 -3.59
C VAL A 959 15.97 15.10 -3.17
N VAL A 960 17.15 14.57 -3.49
CA VAL A 960 17.55 13.21 -3.13
C VAL A 960 18.79 13.24 -2.25
N GLN A 961 18.82 12.46 -1.16
CA GLN A 961 20.01 12.31 -0.33
C GLN A 961 20.54 10.88 -0.39
N ARG A 962 21.83 10.76 -0.69
CA ARG A 962 22.61 9.51 -0.69
C ARG A 962 21.97 8.34 -1.45
N GLN A 963 21.15 8.63 -2.46
CA GLN A 963 20.57 7.65 -3.38
C GLN A 963 21.65 7.18 -4.38
N MET A 964 22.45 6.18 -4.00
CA MET A 964 23.69 5.79 -4.69
C MET A 964 23.77 4.29 -5.04
N GLU A 965 22.72 3.52 -4.77
CA GLU A 965 22.59 2.18 -5.33
C GLU A 965 22.27 2.24 -6.82
N TRP A 966 22.69 1.22 -7.59
CA TRP A 966 22.45 1.23 -9.04
C TRP A 966 20.97 1.39 -9.42
N PRO A 967 20.00 0.69 -8.79
CA PRO A 967 18.58 0.93 -9.06
C PRO A 967 18.12 2.36 -8.71
N GLN A 968 18.72 2.99 -7.69
CA GLN A 968 18.41 4.38 -7.32
C GLN A 968 18.98 5.36 -8.35
N ILE A 969 20.22 5.14 -8.79
CA ILE A 969 20.87 5.93 -9.85
C ILE A 969 20.08 5.82 -11.16
N GLU A 970 19.66 4.60 -11.52
CA GLU A 970 18.81 4.35 -12.69
C GLU A 970 17.46 5.06 -12.57
N ALA A 971 16.85 5.11 -11.38
CA ALA A 971 15.64 5.87 -11.14
C ALA A 971 15.87 7.38 -11.33
N ILE A 972 16.95 7.96 -10.79
CA ILE A 972 17.30 9.39 -11.00
C ILE A 972 17.52 9.69 -12.49
N GLU A 973 18.25 8.82 -13.21
CA GLU A 973 18.49 8.95 -14.65
C GLU A 973 17.18 8.88 -15.45
N ARG A 974 16.29 7.95 -15.08
CA ARG A 974 14.95 7.80 -15.65
C ARG A 974 14.10 9.05 -15.40
N HIS A 975 14.11 9.60 -14.18
CA HIS A 975 13.37 10.81 -13.87
C HIS A 975 13.90 12.01 -14.67
N GLY A 976 15.23 12.14 -14.82
CA GLY A 976 15.84 13.17 -15.65
C GLY A 976 15.52 13.05 -17.15
N ARG A 977 15.14 11.86 -17.62
CA ARG A 977 14.73 11.63 -19.02
C ARG A 977 13.27 12.01 -19.28
N TYR A 978 12.38 11.77 -18.30
CA TYR A 978 10.93 11.87 -18.50
C TYR A 978 10.29 13.08 -17.80
N HIS A 979 10.98 13.74 -16.87
CA HIS A 979 10.43 14.87 -16.12
C HIS A 979 11.39 16.07 -16.11
N GLY A 980 10.78 17.25 -16.00
CA GLY A 980 11.48 18.54 -15.96
C GLY A 980 11.94 18.99 -14.57
N ALA A 981 11.66 18.22 -13.51
CA ALA A 981 11.96 18.60 -12.14
C ALA A 981 13.44 18.98 -11.95
N PHE A 982 13.70 20.09 -11.26
CA PHE A 982 15.05 20.48 -10.86
C PHE A 982 15.55 19.51 -9.79
N ARG A 983 16.65 18.80 -10.09
CA ARG A 983 17.15 17.72 -9.24
C ARG A 983 18.26 18.23 -8.35
N VAL A 984 18.12 18.02 -7.05
CA VAL A 984 19.09 18.42 -6.04
C VAL A 984 19.63 17.18 -5.35
N PHE A 985 20.94 17.03 -5.29
CA PHE A 985 21.59 15.99 -4.51
C PHE A 985 22.05 16.58 -3.17
N GLU A 986 21.61 16.01 -2.05
CA GLU A 986 21.96 16.44 -0.69
C GLU A 986 23.00 15.52 -0.06
N ILE A 987 23.98 16.10 0.65
CA ILE A 987 24.98 15.35 1.42
C ILE A 987 25.51 16.12 2.63
N ASP A 988 25.73 15.39 3.74
CA ASP A 988 26.18 15.97 5.02
C ASP A 988 27.61 15.59 5.39
N ASP A 989 28.18 14.55 4.76
CA ASP A 989 29.47 13.94 5.16
C ASP A 989 30.39 13.62 3.98
N LEU A 990 31.70 13.53 4.25
CA LEU A 990 32.72 13.12 3.29
C LEU A 990 32.76 11.59 3.09
N ILE A 991 31.64 10.99 2.66
CA ILE A 991 31.47 9.54 2.51
C ILE A 991 32.49 8.88 1.56
N THR A 992 33.07 9.65 0.64
CA THR A 992 34.10 9.16 -0.29
C THR A 992 35.44 8.91 0.39
N ASN A 993 35.66 9.45 1.59
CA ASN A 993 36.89 9.32 2.35
C ASN A 993 36.63 8.98 3.83
N LEU A 994 35.93 7.87 4.08
CA LEU A 994 35.70 7.38 5.45
C LEU A 994 37.02 6.99 6.16
N PRO A 995 37.18 7.35 7.46
CA PRO A 995 38.33 6.93 8.28
C PRO A 995 38.45 5.40 8.37
N VAL A 996 39.67 4.89 8.51
CA VAL A 996 39.95 3.44 8.63
C VAL A 996 39.22 2.82 9.82
N LYS A 997 39.11 3.56 10.92
CA LYS A 997 38.46 3.13 12.17
C LYS A 997 36.93 3.28 12.16
N SER A 998 36.34 3.81 11.08
CA SER A 998 34.89 3.96 11.01
C SER A 998 34.23 2.58 10.89
N VAL A 999 33.24 2.31 11.75
CA VAL A 999 32.45 1.08 11.69
C VAL A 999 31.72 0.91 10.36
N HIS A 1000 31.44 2.01 9.65
CA HIS A 1000 30.81 2.01 8.33
C HIS A 1000 31.77 1.71 7.18
N LYS A 1001 33.09 1.71 7.41
CA LYS A 1001 34.10 1.47 6.36
C LYS A 1001 34.00 0.07 5.75
N ALA A 1002 33.63 -0.93 6.55
CA ALA A 1002 33.45 -2.30 6.09
C ALA A 1002 32.16 -2.50 5.26
N GLN A 1003 31.16 -1.62 5.46
CA GLN A 1003 29.83 -1.71 4.86
C GLN A 1003 29.71 -0.86 3.57
N ILE A 1004 30.58 0.14 3.38
CA ILE A 1004 30.52 1.02 2.22
C ILE A 1004 31.05 0.33 0.95
N HIS A 1005 30.43 0.63 -0.19
CA HIS A 1005 30.87 0.10 -1.48
C HIS A 1005 32.29 0.56 -1.82
N LYS A 1006 33.12 -0.37 -2.33
CA LYS A 1006 34.49 -0.05 -2.77
C LYS A 1006 34.54 1.01 -3.87
N ASP A 1007 33.48 1.11 -4.68
CA ASP A 1007 33.34 2.06 -5.78
C ASP A 1007 32.44 3.27 -5.42
N ILE A 1008 32.29 3.59 -4.12
CA ILE A 1008 31.41 4.67 -3.67
C ILE A 1008 31.66 6.01 -4.35
N ALA A 1009 32.93 6.38 -4.61
CA ALA A 1009 33.25 7.62 -5.31
C ALA A 1009 32.73 7.65 -6.76
N LYS A 1010 32.70 6.49 -7.44
CA LYS A 1010 32.13 6.35 -8.79
C LYS A 1010 30.61 6.49 -8.74
N ARG A 1011 29.97 5.83 -7.77
CA ARG A 1011 28.51 5.89 -7.56
C ARG A 1011 28.05 7.29 -7.23
N PHE A 1012 28.72 7.94 -6.28
CA PHE A 1012 28.46 9.33 -5.89
C PHE A 1012 28.61 10.28 -7.09
N ARG A 1013 29.69 10.17 -7.87
CA ARG A 1013 29.87 10.98 -9.10
C ARG A 1013 28.74 10.78 -10.10
N LYS A 1014 28.30 9.55 -10.33
CA LYS A 1014 27.20 9.28 -11.26
C LYS A 1014 25.88 9.83 -10.71
N ALA A 1015 25.59 9.63 -9.43
CA ALA A 1015 24.35 10.10 -8.81
C ALA A 1015 24.27 11.64 -8.77
N ALA A 1016 25.31 12.31 -8.23
CA ALA A 1016 25.37 13.76 -8.15
C ALA A 1016 25.42 14.41 -9.55
N GLY A 1017 26.12 13.80 -10.51
CA GLY A 1017 26.19 14.30 -11.88
C GLY A 1017 24.91 14.12 -12.71
N LEU A 1018 23.91 13.40 -12.20
CA LEU A 1018 22.55 13.35 -12.79
C LEU A 1018 21.64 14.46 -12.23
N CYS A 1019 22.08 15.14 -11.17
CA CYS A 1019 21.38 16.25 -10.54
C CYS A 1019 21.89 17.60 -11.07
N ASN A 1020 21.04 18.61 -11.00
CA ASN A 1020 21.37 19.98 -11.41
C ASN A 1020 22.27 20.68 -10.38
N ARG A 1021 22.11 20.35 -9.09
CA ARG A 1021 22.83 20.99 -7.99
C ARG A 1021 23.20 19.98 -6.91
N LEU A 1022 24.40 20.13 -6.34
CA LEU A 1022 24.84 19.44 -5.12
C LEU A 1022 24.78 20.42 -3.94
N VAL A 1023 24.00 20.11 -2.92
CA VAL A 1023 23.92 20.90 -1.69
C VAL A 1023 24.70 20.18 -0.58
N VAL A 1024 25.58 20.92 0.09
CA VAL A 1024 26.45 20.43 1.15
C VAL A 1024 26.35 21.28 2.41
N ALA A 1025 26.66 20.68 3.56
CA ALA A 1025 26.56 21.38 4.85
C ALA A 1025 27.74 22.34 5.14
N THR A 1026 28.90 22.17 4.52
CA THR A 1026 30.12 22.90 4.89
C THR A 1026 31.00 23.26 3.68
N GLU A 1027 31.84 24.28 3.87
CA GLU A 1027 32.80 24.72 2.85
C GLU A 1027 33.85 23.65 2.50
N PRO A 1028 34.43 22.89 3.46
CA PRO A 1028 35.32 21.78 3.12
C PRO A 1028 34.65 20.69 2.27
N LEU A 1029 33.35 20.40 2.48
CA LEU A 1029 32.62 19.47 1.61
C LEU A 1029 32.46 20.03 0.19
N ALA A 1030 32.17 21.33 0.06
CA ALA A 1030 32.06 21.96 -1.25
C ALA A 1030 33.37 21.87 -2.04
N GLN A 1031 34.50 22.11 -1.35
CA GLN A 1031 35.83 21.97 -1.93
C GLN A 1031 36.16 20.52 -2.30
N ALA A 1032 35.84 19.56 -1.41
CA ALA A 1032 36.12 18.14 -1.65
C ALA A 1032 35.30 17.55 -2.82
N TYR A 1033 34.07 18.03 -3.01
CA TYR A 1033 33.17 17.60 -4.08
C TYR A 1033 33.13 18.54 -5.29
N ALA A 1034 34.04 19.51 -5.36
CA ALA A 1034 34.19 20.36 -6.53
C ALA A 1034 34.40 19.51 -7.80
N GLY A 1035 33.58 19.74 -8.82
CA GLY A 1035 33.61 19.00 -10.08
C GLY A 1035 32.88 17.65 -10.09
N PHE A 1036 32.14 17.29 -9.02
CA PHE A 1036 31.21 16.15 -9.03
C PHE A 1036 29.80 16.52 -9.52
N ALA A 1037 29.46 17.81 -9.52
CA ALA A 1037 28.24 18.40 -10.06
C ALA A 1037 28.56 19.77 -10.68
N ASP A 1038 27.69 20.26 -11.56
CA ASP A 1038 27.86 21.55 -12.24
C ASP A 1038 27.78 22.75 -11.27
N GLU A 1039 26.95 22.63 -10.24
CA GLU A 1039 26.78 23.63 -9.19
C GLU A 1039 26.88 22.97 -7.80
N VAL A 1040 27.66 23.58 -6.90
CA VAL A 1040 27.80 23.14 -5.50
C VAL A 1040 27.45 24.31 -4.58
N VAL A 1041 26.45 24.13 -3.72
CA VAL A 1041 25.92 25.17 -2.82
C VAL A 1041 26.12 24.76 -1.36
N VAL A 1042 26.67 25.67 -0.55
CA VAL A 1042 26.82 25.47 0.89
C VAL A 1042 25.59 25.99 1.64
N CYS A 1043 24.84 25.07 2.24
CA CYS A 1043 23.72 25.36 3.13
C CYS A 1043 23.99 24.73 4.49
N PRO A 1044 24.41 25.46 5.53
CA PRO A 1044 24.75 24.90 6.84
C PRO A 1044 23.57 24.29 7.59
N ASN A 1045 23.87 23.33 8.48
CA ASN A 1045 22.87 22.75 9.37
C ASN A 1045 22.36 23.76 10.40
N HIS A 1046 21.06 23.67 10.71
CA HIS A 1046 20.37 24.48 11.72
C HIS A 1046 19.57 23.56 12.64
N VAL A 1047 19.15 24.04 13.81
CA VAL A 1047 18.28 23.29 14.73
C VAL A 1047 16.85 23.81 14.65
N GLU A 1048 15.87 22.90 14.57
CA GLU A 1048 14.44 23.25 14.51
C GLU A 1048 13.97 23.78 15.88
N GLY A 1049 13.60 25.05 15.94
CA GLY A 1049 13.09 25.71 17.14
C GLY A 1049 11.85 25.02 17.70
N ALA A 1050 10.95 24.54 16.85
CA ALA A 1050 9.76 23.80 17.30
C ALA A 1050 10.11 22.53 18.13
N ARG A 1051 11.19 21.83 17.78
CA ARG A 1051 11.64 20.60 18.47
C ARG A 1051 12.54 20.88 19.66
N TRP A 1052 13.46 21.84 19.52
CA TRP A 1052 14.52 22.08 20.50
C TRP A 1052 14.24 23.24 21.44
N GLY A 1053 13.51 24.26 20.99
CA GLY A 1053 13.44 25.58 21.63
C GLY A 1053 12.76 25.60 22.99
N HIS A 1054 11.83 24.67 23.25
CA HIS A 1054 11.10 24.59 24.51
C HIS A 1054 11.83 23.75 25.59
N LEU A 1055 12.85 22.97 25.20
CA LEU A 1055 13.54 22.07 26.11
C LEU A 1055 14.45 22.83 27.07
N GLN A 1056 14.45 22.39 28.33
CA GLN A 1056 15.32 22.90 29.40
C GLN A 1056 15.84 21.72 30.23
N PRO A 1057 17.16 21.54 30.32
CA PRO A 1057 17.73 20.58 31.26
C PRO A 1057 17.35 20.91 32.72
N PRO A 1058 17.16 19.91 33.59
CA PRO A 1058 16.76 20.09 34.98
C PRO A 1058 17.68 20.98 35.83
N ARG A 1059 18.98 21.04 35.50
CA ARG A 1059 20.06 21.69 36.24
C ARG A 1059 20.07 21.30 37.72
N ALA A 1060 20.01 20.00 38.02
CA ALA A 1060 19.94 19.51 39.40
C ALA A 1060 21.28 19.71 40.14
N GLU A 1061 21.23 20.11 41.42
CA GLU A 1061 22.42 20.15 42.27
C GLU A 1061 22.91 18.74 42.60
N ARG A 1062 24.22 18.50 42.42
CA ARG A 1062 24.85 17.18 42.59
C ARG A 1062 26.20 17.29 43.28
N ALA A 1063 26.61 16.21 43.94
CA ALA A 1063 27.90 16.12 44.62
C ALA A 1063 29.08 16.02 43.65
N LYS A 1064 28.88 15.41 42.48
CA LYS A 1064 29.84 15.35 41.37
C LYS A 1064 29.22 15.98 40.12
N PRO A 1065 29.96 16.84 39.40
CA PRO A 1065 29.54 17.36 38.11
C PRO A 1065 29.38 16.23 37.09
N ARG A 1066 28.42 16.37 36.17
CA ARG A 1066 28.20 15.45 35.06
C ARG A 1066 28.87 15.94 33.81
N VAL A 1067 29.82 15.15 33.33
CA VAL A 1067 30.51 15.41 32.06
C VAL A 1067 30.01 14.40 31.04
N GLY A 1068 29.51 14.86 29.90
CA GLY A 1068 28.84 13.96 28.96
C GLY A 1068 29.23 14.11 27.50
N TRP A 1069 29.07 13.01 26.78
CA TRP A 1069 29.20 12.92 25.33
C TRP A 1069 27.94 12.29 24.74
N ALA A 1070 27.53 12.78 23.57
CA ALA A 1070 26.41 12.25 22.81
C ALA A 1070 26.81 12.11 21.34
N GLY A 1071 26.45 10.98 20.72
CA GLY A 1071 26.72 10.74 19.30
C GLY A 1071 26.37 9.33 18.85
N GLY A 1072 26.37 9.11 17.54
CA GLY A 1072 26.07 7.82 16.94
C GLY A 1072 27.22 6.81 17.04
N ILE A 1073 27.00 5.60 16.53
CA ILE A 1073 27.96 4.48 16.55
C ILE A 1073 29.21 4.71 15.67
N GLY A 1074 29.23 5.73 14.82
CA GLY A 1074 30.34 6.06 13.91
C GLY A 1074 31.57 6.69 14.56
N HIS A 1075 31.58 6.92 15.88
CA HIS A 1075 32.52 7.81 16.56
C HIS A 1075 33.60 7.09 17.41
N THR A 1076 33.91 5.82 17.14
CA THR A 1076 34.90 5.05 17.93
C THR A 1076 36.25 5.75 18.04
N GLY A 1077 36.81 6.21 16.90
CA GLY A 1077 38.10 6.91 16.88
C GLY A 1077 38.07 8.24 17.64
N ASP A 1078 36.94 8.94 17.62
CA ASP A 1078 36.76 10.21 18.35
C ASP A 1078 36.75 9.98 19.87
N LEU A 1079 36.16 8.88 20.34
CA LEU A 1079 36.08 8.55 21.76
C LEU A 1079 37.37 7.92 22.31
N GLU A 1080 38.11 7.18 21.50
CA GLU A 1080 39.45 6.70 21.85
C GLU A 1080 40.39 7.85 22.23
N LEU A 1081 40.24 9.02 21.59
CA LEU A 1081 41.04 10.21 21.83
C LEU A 1081 40.98 10.73 23.27
N ILE A 1082 39.82 10.57 23.91
CA ILE A 1082 39.58 11.01 25.29
C ILE A 1082 39.48 9.83 26.28
N ALA A 1083 39.77 8.60 25.85
CA ALA A 1083 39.57 7.43 26.70
C ALA A 1083 40.38 7.49 28.02
N ASP A 1084 41.65 7.89 27.96
CA ASP A 1084 42.47 8.04 29.15
C ASP A 1084 42.03 9.24 30.01
N VAL A 1085 41.54 10.31 29.37
CA VAL A 1085 40.95 11.47 30.07
C VAL A 1085 39.75 11.04 30.90
N VAL A 1086 38.87 10.20 30.32
CA VAL A 1086 37.69 9.66 31.00
C VAL A 1086 38.10 8.81 32.20
N ARG A 1087 39.07 7.88 32.03
CA ARG A 1087 39.55 7.01 33.12
C ARG A 1087 40.15 7.81 34.28
N ASP A 1088 40.98 8.80 33.97
CA ASP A 1088 41.72 9.55 34.98
C ASP A 1088 40.87 10.61 35.71
N THR A 1089 39.71 10.97 35.14
CA THR A 1089 38.76 11.92 35.75
C THR A 1089 37.52 11.25 36.35
N ALA A 1090 37.34 9.94 36.20
CA ALA A 1090 36.15 9.21 36.71
C ALA A 1090 35.97 9.32 38.24
N ALA A 1091 37.04 9.59 39.00
CA ALA A 1091 36.94 9.87 40.43
C ALA A 1091 36.42 11.29 40.74
N GLU A 1092 36.61 12.24 39.81
CA GLU A 1092 36.29 13.68 39.95
C GLU A 1092 34.88 14.01 39.43
N VAL A 1093 34.41 13.33 38.37
CA VAL A 1093 33.13 13.59 37.70
C VAL A 1093 32.30 12.34 37.44
N ASP A 1094 31.00 12.52 37.20
CA ASP A 1094 30.11 11.46 36.72
C ASP A 1094 30.04 11.51 35.18
N TRP A 1095 30.73 10.58 34.52
CA TRP A 1095 30.71 10.49 33.06
C TRP A 1095 29.39 9.91 32.53
N VAL A 1096 28.78 10.60 31.56
CA VAL A 1096 27.49 10.24 30.95
C VAL A 1096 27.65 10.10 29.44
N PHE A 1097 27.45 8.90 28.89
CA PHE A 1097 27.54 8.64 27.46
C PHE A 1097 26.15 8.37 26.89
N PHE A 1098 25.84 8.94 25.73
CA PHE A 1098 24.57 8.75 25.04
C PHE A 1098 24.78 8.35 23.57
N GLY A 1099 24.17 7.23 23.16
CA GLY A 1099 24.23 6.66 21.81
C GLY A 1099 25.31 5.59 21.67
N MET A 1100 26.56 5.88 22.04
CA MET A 1100 27.69 4.94 22.00
C MET A 1100 28.57 5.05 23.25
N CYS A 1101 29.12 3.93 23.72
CA CYS A 1101 30.19 3.90 24.72
C CYS A 1101 31.17 2.76 24.38
N PRO A 1102 32.47 3.04 24.12
CA PRO A 1102 33.47 2.02 23.87
C PRO A 1102 33.59 1.03 25.02
N ASP A 1103 33.81 -0.25 24.72
CA ASP A 1103 33.90 -1.31 25.74
C ASP A 1103 34.97 -1.02 26.79
N SER A 1104 36.08 -0.40 26.39
CA SER A 1104 37.17 0.00 27.28
C SER A 1104 36.81 1.10 28.29
N LEU A 1105 35.65 1.76 28.13
CA LEU A 1105 35.14 2.81 29.00
C LEU A 1105 33.92 2.40 29.83
N LYS A 1106 33.24 1.30 29.49
CA LYS A 1106 32.02 0.84 30.20
C LYS A 1106 32.23 0.62 31.70
N GLY A 1107 33.43 0.22 32.12
CA GLY A 1107 33.78 0.01 33.54
C GLY A 1107 34.08 1.29 34.33
N VAL A 1108 34.24 2.44 33.68
CA VAL A 1108 34.58 3.73 34.32
C VAL A 1108 33.52 4.82 34.11
N VAL A 1109 32.65 4.67 33.10
CA VAL A 1109 31.54 5.58 32.84
C VAL A 1109 30.42 5.35 33.84
N LYS A 1110 29.87 6.44 34.40
CA LYS A 1110 28.82 6.38 35.43
C LYS A 1110 27.47 5.99 34.85
N GLU A 1111 27.13 6.54 33.69
CA GLU A 1111 25.89 6.27 32.98
C GLU A 1111 26.12 6.10 31.48
N PHE A 1112 25.51 5.06 30.91
CA PHE A 1112 25.41 4.90 29.47
C PHE A 1112 23.93 4.81 29.08
N HIS A 1113 23.52 5.63 28.13
CA HIS A 1113 22.19 5.64 27.54
C HIS A 1113 22.33 5.19 26.09
N PRO A 1114 21.64 4.13 25.64
CA PRO A 1114 21.64 3.75 24.23
C PRO A 1114 20.96 4.82 23.38
N GLY A 1115 21.10 4.74 22.05
CA GLY A 1115 20.35 5.59 21.13
C GLY A 1115 18.84 5.42 21.32
N VAL A 1116 18.09 6.50 21.12
CA VAL A 1116 16.62 6.51 21.18
C VAL A 1116 16.07 6.92 19.81
N PRO A 1117 14.80 6.61 19.51
CA PRO A 1117 14.10 7.15 18.34
C PRO A 1117 14.25 8.69 18.25
N LEU A 1118 14.36 9.20 17.03
CA LEU A 1118 14.79 10.58 16.79
C LEU A 1118 13.80 11.64 17.31
N ASP A 1119 12.50 11.32 17.35
CA ASP A 1119 11.45 12.12 17.99
C ASP A 1119 11.70 12.33 19.50
N GLN A 1120 12.36 11.38 20.15
CA GLN A 1120 12.71 11.43 21.58
C GLN A 1120 14.12 11.98 21.83
N TYR A 1121 14.97 12.03 20.80
CA TYR A 1121 16.40 12.35 20.93
C TYR A 1121 16.66 13.69 21.63
N ALA A 1122 15.98 14.76 21.22
CA ALA A 1122 16.18 16.09 21.80
C ALA A 1122 15.81 16.13 23.29
N ALA A 1123 14.64 15.58 23.64
CA ALA A 1123 14.17 15.49 25.01
C ALA A 1123 15.07 14.58 25.87
N LYS A 1124 15.52 13.45 25.30
CA LYS A 1124 16.46 12.55 25.97
C LYS A 1124 17.78 13.24 26.25
N LEU A 1125 18.33 13.96 25.28
CA LEU A 1125 19.57 14.72 25.45
C LEU A 1125 19.43 15.81 26.54
N ALA A 1126 18.28 16.49 26.59
CA ALA A 1126 17.96 17.44 27.65
C ALA A 1126 17.87 16.77 29.04
N SER A 1127 17.35 15.54 29.10
CA SER A 1127 17.21 14.79 30.36
C SER A 1127 18.53 14.30 30.95
N LEU A 1128 19.62 14.28 30.18
CA LEU A 1128 20.93 13.85 30.67
C LEU A 1128 21.50 14.79 31.74
N ASP A 1129 21.05 16.04 31.72
CA ASP A 1129 21.34 17.07 32.72
C ASP A 1129 22.85 17.25 32.92
N LEU A 1130 23.55 17.57 31.82
CA LEU A 1130 25.01 17.68 31.80
C LEU A 1130 25.46 19.03 32.36
N ASP A 1131 26.45 19.01 33.27
CA ASP A 1131 27.13 20.21 33.74
C ASP A 1131 28.20 20.68 32.74
N LEU A 1132 28.71 19.75 31.92
CA LEU A 1132 29.69 19.99 30.87
C LEU A 1132 29.53 18.94 29.76
N ALA A 1133 29.45 19.39 28.51
CA ALA A 1133 29.48 18.51 27.36
C ALA A 1133 30.86 18.50 26.69
N VAL A 1134 31.27 17.35 26.18
CA VAL A 1134 32.50 17.22 25.38
C VAL A 1134 32.16 16.83 23.93
N ALA A 1135 32.89 17.41 22.97
CA ALA A 1135 32.76 17.11 21.55
C ALA A 1135 34.14 16.84 20.93
N PRO A 1136 34.74 15.65 21.18
CA PRO A 1136 36.00 15.27 20.57
C PRO A 1136 35.79 14.89 19.09
N LEU A 1137 36.78 15.19 18.27
CA LEU A 1137 36.91 14.74 16.89
C LEU A 1137 38.38 14.40 16.62
N GLU A 1138 38.65 13.21 16.09
CA GLU A 1138 39.98 12.83 15.59
C GLU A 1138 40.37 13.72 14.39
N ASP A 1139 41.65 14.08 14.28
CA ASP A 1139 42.15 14.88 13.16
C ASP A 1139 42.28 14.01 11.90
N ASN A 1140 41.28 14.11 11.02
CA ASN A 1140 41.25 13.44 9.73
C ASN A 1140 40.35 14.22 8.74
N PRO A 1141 40.48 14.02 7.41
CA PRO A 1141 39.71 14.78 6.41
C PRO A 1141 38.18 14.62 6.53
N PHE A 1142 37.70 13.50 7.04
CA PHE A 1142 36.26 13.27 7.24
C PHE A 1142 35.70 14.16 8.34
N ASN A 1143 36.39 14.20 9.49
CA ASN A 1143 36.02 15.02 10.63
C ASN A 1143 36.23 16.51 10.36
N ASP A 1144 37.25 16.88 9.60
CA ASP A 1144 37.49 18.27 9.19
C ASP A 1144 36.33 18.83 8.34
N ALA A 1145 35.66 17.96 7.58
CA ALA A 1145 34.52 18.32 6.75
C ALA A 1145 33.15 18.29 7.46
N LYS A 1146 33.07 17.80 8.71
CA LYS A 1146 31.82 17.72 9.47
C LYS A 1146 31.19 19.08 9.74
N SER A 1147 29.89 19.10 9.98
CA SER A 1147 29.16 20.29 10.41
C SER A 1147 29.33 20.59 11.91
N HIS A 1148 28.98 21.80 12.31
CA HIS A 1148 28.97 22.26 13.71
C HIS A 1148 27.73 21.80 14.50
N LEU A 1149 26.93 20.87 13.96
CA LEU A 1149 25.64 20.45 14.49
C LEU A 1149 25.70 20.06 15.98
N ARG A 1150 26.76 19.39 16.41
CA ARG A 1150 26.95 18.99 17.82
C ARG A 1150 26.98 20.19 18.78
N LEU A 1151 27.58 21.31 18.36
CA LEU A 1151 27.60 22.54 19.15
C LEU A 1151 26.21 23.19 19.21
N LEU A 1152 25.39 23.05 18.17
CA LEU A 1152 24.03 23.57 18.16
C LEU A 1152 23.13 22.79 19.13
N GLU A 1153 23.20 21.46 19.12
CA GLU A 1153 22.40 20.60 20.01
C GLU A 1153 22.74 20.82 21.49
N TYR A 1154 24.03 20.92 21.83
CA TYR A 1154 24.44 21.27 23.20
C TYR A 1154 24.12 22.71 23.55
N GLY A 1155 24.34 23.62 22.62
CA GLY A 1155 24.11 25.04 22.80
C GLY A 1155 22.64 25.38 23.06
N ILE A 1156 21.70 24.83 22.28
CA ILE A 1156 20.27 25.14 22.46
C ILE A 1156 19.73 24.70 23.83
N LEU A 1157 20.30 23.62 24.39
CA LEU A 1157 20.02 23.11 25.73
C LEU A 1157 20.77 23.89 26.83
N GLY A 1158 21.76 24.71 26.46
CA GLY A 1158 22.57 25.47 27.40
C GLY A 1158 23.54 24.58 28.18
N TYR A 1159 24.16 23.61 27.50
CA TYR A 1159 25.33 22.92 28.02
C TYR A 1159 26.60 23.68 27.59
N PRO A 1160 27.55 23.92 28.51
CA PRO A 1160 28.87 24.41 28.16
C PRO A 1160 29.64 23.31 27.45
N VAL A 1161 30.55 23.67 26.54
CA VAL A 1161 31.20 22.70 25.64
C VAL A 1161 32.71 22.85 25.63
N ILE A 1162 33.41 21.75 25.84
CA ILE A 1162 34.82 21.59 25.46
C ILE A 1162 34.90 20.73 24.19
N CYS A 1163 35.60 21.19 23.17
CA CYS A 1163 35.64 20.52 21.87
C CYS A 1163 37.04 20.53 21.26
N SER A 1164 37.28 19.62 20.31
CA SER A 1164 38.52 19.61 19.53
C SER A 1164 38.68 20.92 18.74
N ASP A 1165 39.90 21.42 18.62
CA ASP A 1165 40.21 22.57 17.76
C ASP A 1165 40.34 22.16 16.29
N LEU A 1166 39.21 21.83 15.65
CA LEU A 1166 39.10 21.47 14.23
C LEU A 1166 38.10 22.37 13.51
N THR A 1167 38.17 22.41 12.18
CA THR A 1167 37.36 23.28 11.30
C THR A 1167 35.86 23.32 11.65
N PRO A 1168 35.16 22.21 11.94
CA PRO A 1168 33.74 22.25 12.30
C PRO A 1168 33.43 23.11 13.52
N TYR A 1169 34.39 23.31 14.43
CA TYR A 1169 34.18 23.99 15.69
C TYR A 1169 34.84 25.36 15.76
N GLN A 1170 35.60 25.79 14.74
CA GLN A 1170 36.41 27.02 14.70
C GLN A 1170 35.63 28.34 14.48
N GLY A 1171 34.29 28.29 14.34
CA GLY A 1171 33.43 29.47 14.13
C GLY A 1171 33.31 30.42 15.34
N ASP A 1172 32.38 31.37 15.30
CA ASP A 1172 32.12 32.28 16.45
C ASP A 1172 31.18 31.64 17.49
N PHE A 1173 31.64 30.52 18.08
CA PHE A 1173 30.95 29.82 19.17
C PHE A 1173 31.67 30.07 20.49
N PRO A 1174 30.97 30.48 21.57
CA PRO A 1174 31.57 30.64 22.90
C PRO A 1174 31.77 29.26 23.55
N VAL A 1175 32.79 28.55 23.10
CA VAL A 1175 33.17 27.21 23.56
C VAL A 1175 34.66 27.16 23.87
N THR A 1176 35.09 26.20 24.68
CA THR A 1176 36.51 25.99 24.96
C THR A 1176 37.07 24.98 23.96
N ARG A 1177 38.01 25.42 23.12
CA ARG A 1177 38.68 24.55 22.14
C ARG A 1177 40.00 24.05 22.69
N VAL A 1178 40.31 22.78 22.43
CA VAL A 1178 41.57 22.18 22.85
C VAL A 1178 42.25 21.47 21.69
N ALA A 1179 43.58 21.58 21.66
CA ALA A 1179 44.39 20.68 20.86
C ALA A 1179 44.14 19.24 21.33
N ASN A 1180 44.10 18.29 20.39
CA ASN A 1180 43.85 16.87 20.63
C ASN A 1180 45.02 16.15 21.35
N ARG A 1181 45.41 16.66 22.52
CA ARG A 1181 46.44 16.13 23.40
C ARG A 1181 45.83 15.92 24.79
N TYR A 1182 46.10 14.76 25.40
CA TYR A 1182 45.61 14.41 26.74
C TYR A 1182 45.75 15.55 27.76
N ARG A 1183 46.91 16.21 27.82
CA ARG A 1183 47.17 17.31 28.77
C ARG A 1183 46.22 18.50 28.60
N ASP A 1184 45.86 18.85 27.36
CA ASP A 1184 45.01 20.01 27.10
C ASP A 1184 43.54 19.71 27.45
N TRP A 1185 43.06 18.50 27.14
CA TRP A 1185 41.74 18.02 27.58
C TRP A 1185 41.63 17.97 29.11
N MET A 1186 42.61 17.36 29.79
CA MET A 1186 42.65 17.29 31.26
C MET A 1186 42.65 18.68 31.91
N ARG A 1187 43.47 19.60 31.38
CA ARG A 1187 43.53 20.98 31.87
C ARG A 1187 42.18 21.67 31.70
N ALA A 1188 41.63 21.66 30.48
CA ALA A 1188 40.38 22.36 30.19
C ALA A 1188 39.20 21.84 31.01
N ILE A 1189 39.08 20.52 31.19
CA ILE A 1189 38.02 19.93 32.03
C ILE A 1189 38.19 20.36 33.48
N ARG A 1190 39.39 20.22 34.07
CA ARG A 1190 39.59 20.61 35.48
C ARG A 1190 39.44 22.11 35.73
N GLU A 1191 39.89 22.96 34.81
CA GLU A 1191 39.68 24.42 34.87
C GLU A 1191 38.19 24.77 34.78
N ALA A 1192 37.46 24.17 33.83
CA ALA A 1192 36.02 24.35 33.70
C ALA A 1192 35.25 23.97 34.97
N LEU A 1193 35.63 22.87 35.62
CA LEU A 1193 35.00 22.39 36.84
C LEU A 1193 35.38 23.21 38.09
N ALA A 1194 36.54 23.88 38.07
CA ALA A 1194 36.99 24.76 39.15
C ALA A 1194 36.27 26.12 39.14
N GLU A 1195 35.69 26.53 38.01
CA GLU A 1195 34.98 27.81 37.84
C GLU A 1195 33.52 27.64 37.36
N PRO A 1196 32.59 27.10 38.19
CA PRO A 1196 31.23 26.79 37.77
C PRO A 1196 30.41 27.99 37.26
N ASP A 1197 30.67 29.19 37.79
CA ASP A 1197 29.96 30.41 37.37
C ASP A 1197 30.41 30.88 35.98
N ALA A 1198 31.71 30.77 35.67
CA ALA A 1198 32.23 31.05 34.33
C ALA A 1198 31.70 30.02 33.32
N LEU A 1199 31.59 28.76 33.74
CA LEU A 1199 31.06 27.67 32.95
C LEU A 1199 29.57 27.88 32.59
N ARG A 1200 28.75 28.31 33.56
CA ARG A 1200 27.35 28.68 33.34
C ARG A 1200 27.21 29.89 32.41
N ALA A 1201 28.06 30.91 32.59
CA ALA A 1201 28.06 32.08 31.73
C ALA A 1201 28.41 31.72 30.27
N GLN A 1202 29.38 30.81 30.06
CA GLN A 1202 29.71 30.27 28.73
C GLN A 1202 28.51 29.52 28.12
N ALA A 1203 27.85 28.68 28.93
CA ALA A 1203 26.68 27.92 28.49
C ALA A 1203 25.50 28.82 28.07
N ASP A 1204 25.20 29.86 28.86
CA ASP A 1204 24.15 30.81 28.57
C ASP A 1204 24.51 31.68 27.33
N ALA A 1205 25.78 32.05 27.16
CA ALA A 1205 26.26 32.72 25.96
C ALA A 1205 26.13 31.85 24.70
N LEU A 1206 26.47 30.56 24.78
CA LEU A 1206 26.32 29.61 23.67
C LEU A 1206 24.84 29.44 23.30
N ARG A 1207 23.97 29.27 24.30
CA ARG A 1207 22.53 29.16 24.10
C ARG A 1207 21.95 30.40 23.44
N HIS A 1208 22.35 31.58 23.88
CA HIS A 1208 21.95 32.83 23.27
C HIS A 1208 22.41 32.91 21.80
N LYS A 1209 23.67 32.55 21.51
CA LYS A 1209 24.22 32.54 20.15
C LYS A 1209 23.44 31.59 19.23
N VAL A 1210 23.13 30.37 19.68
CA VAL A 1210 22.36 29.38 18.91
C VAL A 1210 20.94 29.87 18.65
N ARG A 1211 20.24 30.37 19.68
CA ARG A 1211 18.87 30.90 19.51
C ARG A 1211 18.79 32.13 18.62
N ALA A 1212 19.83 32.95 18.58
CA ALA A 1212 19.82 34.18 17.81
C ALA A 1212 20.18 33.98 16.33
N ASN A 1213 20.94 32.92 15.99
CA ASN A 1213 21.55 32.81 14.66
C ASN A 1213 21.40 31.44 14.00
N TRP A 1214 20.95 30.39 14.70
CA TRP A 1214 21.04 29.01 14.21
C TRP A 1214 19.71 28.24 14.33
N LEU A 1215 18.60 28.93 14.57
CA LEU A 1215 17.27 28.34 14.47
C LEU A 1215 16.86 28.22 13.00
N LEU A 1216 16.38 27.05 12.61
CA LEU A 1216 16.03 26.74 11.22
C LEU A 1216 14.97 27.70 10.66
N GLU A 1217 13.99 28.08 11.48
CA GLU A 1217 12.87 28.95 11.13
C GLU A 1217 13.29 30.36 10.70
N ASP A 1218 14.45 30.84 11.16
CA ASP A 1218 14.99 32.17 10.80
C ASP A 1218 15.77 32.16 9.47
N HIS A 1219 15.97 30.98 8.86
CA HIS A 1219 16.81 30.80 7.67
C HIS A 1219 16.11 30.02 6.54
N LEU A 1220 14.77 29.96 6.54
CA LEU A 1220 14.01 29.20 5.54
C LEU A 1220 14.24 29.67 4.10
N ASP A 1221 14.42 30.97 3.88
CA ASP A 1221 14.73 31.52 2.54
C ASP A 1221 16.01 30.93 1.97
N ARG A 1222 17.02 30.69 2.80
CA ARG A 1222 18.30 30.09 2.37
C ARG A 1222 18.10 28.64 1.94
N TRP A 1223 17.32 27.87 2.70
CA TRP A 1223 16.99 26.50 2.34
C TRP A 1223 16.17 26.41 1.07
N LEU A 1224 15.19 27.31 0.92
CA LEU A 1224 14.40 27.39 -0.30
C LEU A 1224 15.28 27.75 -1.51
N GLN A 1225 16.17 28.73 -1.39
CA GLN A 1225 17.14 29.08 -2.45
C GLN A 1225 18.11 27.93 -2.77
N ALA A 1226 18.52 27.13 -1.79
CA ALA A 1226 19.39 26.00 -2.02
C ALA A 1226 18.70 24.92 -2.88
N TRP A 1227 17.38 24.76 -2.75
CA TRP A 1227 16.63 23.71 -3.45
C TRP A 1227 15.96 24.16 -4.75
N LEU A 1228 15.55 25.43 -4.87
CA LEU A 1228 14.91 25.95 -6.08
C LEU A 1228 15.93 26.35 -7.17
N PRO A 1229 15.54 26.30 -8.47
CA PRO A 1229 16.36 26.74 -9.60
C PRO A 1229 16.94 28.14 -9.48
#